data_AF-A0A290Q5I9-F1
#
_entry.id   AF-A0A290Q5I9-F1
#
_cell.length_a   1.000
_cell.length_b   1.000
_cell.length_c   1.000
_cell.angle_alpha   90.00
_cell.angle_beta   90.00
_cell.angle_gamma   90.00
#
_symmetry.space_group_name_H-M   'P 1'
#
loop_
_entity.id
_entity.type
_entity.pdbx_description
1 polymer ?
#
loop_
_entity_poly.entity_id
_entity_poly.type
_entity_poly.pdbx_seq_one_letter_code
_entity_poly.pdbx_strand_id
1 'polypeptide(L)'
;MPAPLPVSSEEKLRHAINLRLALLGLPTVSDARSERWTDMAAPIFARHRETTRQLIDPLCPADHRIQAWLEHFLADVGPAPMLPARSFILDEAGLARTLSLPAEGDECSSPLLKSYRVRQGVLHNPASDRRTTQGVFHVSEGGLPIPDDKLAVPKRTYSKMLEIALNPPRELLKLPFTQGRPQEAQSFVSLLLRPLVCPAVAGFTEEKRMEIRFLAPGSLVSNLDFVESIFGNAGDPYLPENDAGLDVDHWNGHTGCVILAPHLVTVPKHLAGLPHWDLATPRQRRDGMCWKDEAELYNNGSAFKLTARNERGVMVTLIADNYYGYCKKEVKTQISFSANLYGLAEEEHAGGALVFPSYDLGEEFSGFSEENIGSVESVVKRLGGGFECKPEGYAIALERPEAVIVPEATTFNLRKQTVSWKDATGAVKSIKLLAGKTYLRPSGYRVHMEQMSGTNSAWRLVGTVAEGTVCHKPCTVSGGGKSEISKAISYAILPGHVFVADFDKDFDQVAAILAKDFSQRFRDAANNGKDTRLILSPQRSLGSVIKLLTPSRREYSEEYNTWITAIPQHIKELIFVLKRFHKAEWGAHWREHFSVDTINGRPGYELKLDGRKLVTNCLRVGFEEDGSWRVFGLRNDFHPAVKVQMEDDITASVVAPVKALKNLPANLHASVAVKFVENTEARLFQRPDDAVHRGYDHQAEADMASPGSFISNFEPLTGDDARALIEDAIGYNAYTAPMRDLIRDAAEPDAKPKYFVSSAHSRIVDGKPTKNPRYLQVRPDLANPLGSYLAQLSARLHRGLSAADPVFTPVGVLVPGRRNNPPEKGVRALAVFNPIHYLELPELFMEFISSMTGKSPSTTGAGSEGALTKGPFNALRPIVDLNAALISVILTGHDAFVSAAGYVGPKVRVDHDVSLLIPEVFSRMTAAERDAKALIAAGCLEKCSDFTHEGKNVLASRLGYRITTRFVRIYFGRVFDHPHAVFTDEMLRPELQDMAVFLDGMDNICATHRRVAESYFNDGSIDVAVPPLKALLHIMAHGSFEGKTLEDAGVRALFTKESLLSSSWYAQRLTSKQRADTTLWKRHVKYLETYLDRPNCADTAARFDLKGRLARAKAELTSVESPEYLAGLQHTLGLQPLAE
;
A
#
# COMPACT_ATOMS: atom_id res chain seq x y z
N MET A 1 -11.93 -2.69 -10.73
CA MET A 1 -13.00 -2.16 -9.86
C MET A 1 -14.05 -1.44 -10.71
N PRO A 2 -15.35 -1.58 -10.44
CA PRO A 2 -16.36 -0.79 -11.12
C PRO A 2 -16.17 0.71 -10.81
N ALA A 3 -16.46 1.56 -11.79
CA ALA A 3 -16.42 3.01 -11.64
C ALA A 3 -17.30 3.47 -10.45
N PRO A 4 -16.97 4.59 -9.77
CA PRO A 4 -17.84 5.12 -8.72
C PRO A 4 -19.25 5.33 -9.29
N LEU A 5 -20.22 4.63 -8.71
CA LEU A 5 -21.63 4.74 -9.09
C LEU A 5 -22.09 6.21 -8.97
N PRO A 6 -22.94 6.70 -9.89
CA PRO A 6 -23.51 8.04 -9.76
C PRO A 6 -24.21 8.16 -8.41
N VAL A 7 -23.89 9.24 -7.68
CA VAL A 7 -24.47 9.52 -6.36
C VAL A 7 -25.99 9.66 -6.53
N SER A 8 -26.75 8.66 -6.08
CA SER A 8 -28.20 8.81 -5.93
C SER A 8 -28.47 9.97 -4.98
N SER A 9 -29.43 10.84 -5.32
CA SER A 9 -29.77 11.96 -4.43
C SER A 9 -30.20 11.45 -3.05
N GLU A 10 -29.92 12.22 -2.00
CA GLU A 10 -30.27 11.83 -0.63
C GLU A 10 -31.77 11.54 -0.48
N GLU A 11 -32.63 12.30 -1.16
CA GLU A 11 -34.07 12.05 -1.23
C GLU A 11 -34.41 10.67 -1.80
N LYS A 12 -33.73 10.27 -2.89
CA LYS A 12 -33.94 8.96 -3.51
C LYS A 12 -33.52 7.84 -2.55
N LEU A 13 -32.39 8.00 -1.85
CA LEU A 13 -31.91 7.01 -0.87
C LEU A 13 -32.85 6.90 0.34
N ARG A 14 -33.38 8.01 0.86
CA ARG A 14 -34.39 8.01 1.93
C ARG A 14 -35.66 7.26 1.52
N HIS A 15 -36.13 7.51 0.31
CA HIS A 15 -37.30 6.83 -0.23
C HIS A 15 -37.07 5.33 -0.39
N ALA A 16 -35.92 4.97 -0.96
CA ALA A 16 -35.44 3.60 -1.10
C ALA A 16 -35.36 2.85 0.24
N ILE A 17 -34.92 3.51 1.32
CA ILE A 17 -34.93 2.95 2.67
C ILE A 17 -36.35 2.67 3.14
N ASN A 18 -37.26 3.65 3.02
CA ASN A 18 -38.65 3.50 3.45
C ASN A 18 -39.37 2.36 2.73
N LEU A 19 -39.14 2.16 1.43
CA LEU A 19 -39.69 1.03 0.69
C LEU A 19 -39.19 -0.32 1.22
N ARG A 20 -37.90 -0.45 1.54
CA ARG A 20 -37.31 -1.68 2.10
C ARG A 20 -37.80 -1.96 3.52
N LEU A 21 -37.92 -0.93 4.36
CA LEU A 21 -38.53 -1.04 5.68
C LEU A 21 -39.98 -1.53 5.58
N ALA A 22 -40.78 -0.92 4.71
CA ALA A 22 -42.16 -1.32 4.48
C ALA A 22 -42.28 -2.76 3.95
N LEU A 23 -41.39 -3.16 3.03
CA LEU A 23 -41.34 -4.54 2.51
C LEU A 23 -41.08 -5.55 3.65
N LEU A 24 -40.17 -5.23 4.57
CA LEU A 24 -39.88 -6.04 5.76
C LEU A 24 -40.98 -5.97 6.84
N GLY A 25 -41.97 -5.08 6.67
CA GLY A 25 -43.00 -4.84 7.67
C GLY A 25 -42.49 -4.08 8.91
N LEU A 26 -41.43 -3.30 8.75
CA LEU A 26 -40.85 -2.46 9.79
C LEU A 26 -41.39 -1.02 9.72
N PRO A 27 -41.39 -0.27 10.83
CA PRO A 27 -41.75 1.14 10.85
C PRO A 27 -40.94 1.98 9.85
N THR A 28 -41.60 2.89 9.15
CA THR A 28 -41.00 3.84 8.19
C THR A 28 -40.90 5.25 8.78
N VAL A 29 -40.16 6.13 8.11
CA VAL A 29 -40.12 7.57 8.43
C VAL A 29 -41.07 8.34 7.52
N SER A 30 -41.98 9.09 8.12
CA SER A 30 -42.99 9.91 7.45
C SER A 30 -42.40 11.16 6.81
N ASP A 31 -42.30 11.16 5.47
CA ASP A 31 -42.27 12.38 4.67
C ASP A 31 -43.46 12.32 3.69
N ALA A 32 -44.10 13.47 3.40
CA ALA A 32 -45.39 13.52 2.68
C ALA A 32 -45.35 12.90 1.27
N ARG A 33 -44.16 12.69 0.70
CA ARG A 33 -43.97 12.09 -0.63
C ARG A 33 -43.69 10.59 -0.53
N SER A 34 -42.85 10.16 0.40
CA SER A 34 -42.56 8.77 0.73
C SER A 34 -43.81 8.06 1.22
N GLU A 35 -44.62 8.70 2.06
CA GLU A 35 -45.91 8.15 2.50
C GLU A 35 -46.80 7.82 1.30
N ARG A 36 -46.98 8.74 0.34
CA ARG A 36 -47.81 8.49 -0.85
C ARG A 36 -47.36 7.28 -1.66
N TRP A 37 -46.05 7.13 -1.89
CA TRP A 37 -45.50 6.02 -2.67
C TRP A 37 -45.50 4.70 -1.89
N THR A 38 -45.16 4.74 -0.60
CA THR A 38 -45.22 3.57 0.28
C THR A 38 -46.66 3.10 0.44
N ASP A 39 -47.63 4.00 0.57
CA ASP A 39 -49.07 3.70 0.61
C ASP A 39 -49.56 3.09 -0.71
N MET A 40 -49.12 3.64 -1.86
CA MET A 40 -49.41 3.06 -3.17
C MET A 40 -48.84 1.64 -3.32
N ALA A 41 -47.65 1.38 -2.78
CA ALA A 41 -46.99 0.06 -2.84
C ALA A 41 -47.47 -0.91 -1.74
N ALA A 42 -48.13 -0.41 -0.68
CA ALA A 42 -48.49 -1.19 0.51
C ALA A 42 -49.31 -2.46 0.21
N PRO A 43 -50.30 -2.47 -0.70
CA PRO A 43 -51.03 -3.69 -1.05
C PRO A 43 -50.13 -4.76 -1.69
N ILE A 44 -49.16 -4.33 -2.52
CA ILE A 44 -48.21 -5.22 -3.18
C ILE A 44 -47.25 -5.82 -2.15
N PHE A 45 -46.71 -4.99 -1.26
CA PHE A 45 -45.84 -5.45 -0.18
C PHE A 45 -46.56 -6.37 0.80
N ALA A 46 -47.82 -6.07 1.15
CA ALA A 46 -48.63 -6.93 2.00
C ALA A 46 -48.85 -8.31 1.36
N ARG A 47 -49.23 -8.36 0.08
CA ARG A 47 -49.36 -9.62 -0.66
C ARG A 47 -48.03 -10.39 -0.73
N HIS A 48 -46.93 -9.70 -0.98
CA HIS A 48 -45.59 -10.30 -1.01
C HIS A 48 -45.22 -10.91 0.35
N ARG A 49 -45.49 -10.21 1.46
CA ARG A 49 -45.26 -10.74 2.82
C ARG A 49 -46.09 -11.99 3.13
N GLU A 50 -47.38 -12.02 2.77
CA GLU A 50 -48.20 -13.22 2.99
C GLU A 50 -47.76 -14.39 2.10
N THR A 51 -47.29 -14.11 0.88
CA THR A 51 -46.79 -15.14 -0.05
C THR A 51 -45.45 -15.69 0.42
N THR A 52 -44.55 -14.84 0.92
CA THR A 52 -43.24 -15.27 1.45
C THR A 52 -43.35 -16.07 2.75
N ARG A 53 -44.35 -15.80 3.61
CA ARG A 53 -44.64 -16.64 4.80
C ARG A 53 -45.01 -18.10 4.46
N GLN A 54 -45.47 -18.37 3.24
CA GLN A 54 -45.78 -19.72 2.77
C GLN A 54 -44.55 -20.48 2.28
N LEU A 55 -43.44 -19.78 2.05
CA LEU A 55 -42.15 -20.37 1.74
C LEU A 55 -41.38 -20.61 3.04
N ILE A 56 -40.64 -21.72 3.14
CA ILE A 56 -39.60 -21.84 4.18
C ILE A 56 -38.61 -20.73 3.87
N ASP A 57 -38.48 -19.73 4.76
CA ASP A 57 -37.67 -18.51 4.55
C ASP A 57 -36.29 -18.89 3.98
N PRO A 58 -36.08 -18.76 2.66
CA PRO A 58 -34.88 -19.29 2.05
C PRO A 58 -33.72 -18.37 2.41
N LEU A 59 -32.59 -18.95 2.83
CA LEU A 59 -31.34 -18.21 2.87
C LEU A 59 -30.90 -17.90 1.45
N CYS A 60 -30.26 -16.74 1.24
CA CYS A 60 -29.62 -16.46 -0.04
C CYS A 60 -28.51 -17.51 -0.32
N PRO A 61 -28.09 -17.74 -1.58
CA PRO A 61 -27.09 -18.76 -1.91
C PRO A 61 -25.80 -18.69 -1.08
N ALA A 62 -25.31 -17.48 -0.78
CA ALA A 62 -24.15 -17.28 0.06
C ALA A 62 -24.40 -17.70 1.53
N ASP A 63 -25.50 -17.24 2.12
CA ASP A 63 -25.90 -17.59 3.50
C ASP A 63 -26.19 -19.09 3.62
N HIS A 64 -26.75 -19.73 2.58
CA HIS A 64 -26.95 -21.18 2.53
C HIS A 64 -25.61 -21.94 2.52
N ARG A 65 -24.60 -21.49 1.77
CA ARG A 65 -23.25 -22.08 1.81
C ARG A 65 -22.64 -21.98 3.20
N ILE A 66 -22.83 -20.85 3.88
CA ILE A 66 -22.35 -20.62 5.24
C ILE A 66 -23.10 -21.53 6.24
N GLN A 67 -24.43 -21.57 6.17
CA GLN A 67 -25.26 -22.35 7.07
C GLN A 67 -24.99 -23.86 6.93
N ALA A 68 -24.93 -24.38 5.70
CA ALA A 68 -24.61 -25.79 5.45
C ALA A 68 -23.21 -26.15 5.97
N TRP A 69 -22.25 -25.22 5.87
CA TRP A 69 -20.94 -25.40 6.47
C TRP A 69 -20.98 -25.38 8.00
N LEU A 70 -21.73 -24.47 8.63
CA LEU A 70 -21.89 -24.38 10.08
C LEU A 70 -22.56 -25.65 10.65
N GLU A 71 -23.61 -26.14 9.99
CA GLU A 71 -24.30 -27.39 10.36
C GLU A 71 -23.34 -28.58 10.33
N HIS A 72 -22.54 -28.69 9.28
CA HIS A 72 -21.52 -29.75 9.19
C HIS A 72 -20.41 -29.55 10.23
N PHE A 73 -19.91 -28.32 10.37
CA PHE A 73 -18.83 -28.00 11.29
C PHE A 73 -19.27 -28.30 12.71
N LEU A 74 -20.46 -27.91 13.17
CA LEU A 74 -20.89 -28.02 14.57
C LEU A 74 -21.63 -29.33 14.94
N ALA A 75 -21.83 -30.25 13.98
CA ALA A 75 -22.67 -31.44 14.17
C ALA A 75 -22.32 -32.31 15.40
N ASP A 76 -21.05 -32.36 15.79
CA ASP A 76 -20.54 -33.11 16.95
C ASP A 76 -20.78 -32.42 18.30
N VAL A 77 -21.06 -31.10 18.31
CA VAL A 77 -21.32 -30.33 19.53
C VAL A 77 -22.79 -29.92 19.68
N GLY A 78 -23.59 -30.01 18.62
CA GLY A 78 -25.04 -29.74 18.63
C GLY A 78 -25.55 -29.15 17.31
N PRO A 79 -26.85 -28.82 17.22
CA PRO A 79 -27.39 -28.11 16.06
C PRO A 79 -26.71 -26.75 15.91
N ALA A 80 -26.41 -26.35 14.67
CA ALA A 80 -25.83 -25.05 14.39
C ALA A 80 -26.86 -23.93 14.58
N PRO A 81 -26.50 -22.80 15.21
CA PRO A 81 -27.33 -21.60 15.19
C PRO A 81 -27.67 -21.15 13.76
N MET A 82 -28.91 -20.71 13.54
CA MET A 82 -29.39 -20.29 12.22
C MET A 82 -29.06 -18.82 11.94
N LEU A 83 -28.48 -18.54 10.77
CA LEU A 83 -28.28 -17.16 10.30
C LEU A 83 -29.63 -16.41 10.14
N PRO A 84 -29.66 -15.07 10.31
CA PRO A 84 -30.88 -14.30 10.21
C PRO A 84 -31.42 -14.31 8.76
N ALA A 85 -32.51 -15.05 8.53
CA ALA A 85 -33.13 -15.16 7.21
C ALA A 85 -33.80 -13.85 6.75
N ARG A 86 -34.12 -12.94 7.68
CA ARG A 86 -34.70 -11.62 7.40
C ARG A 86 -33.79 -10.54 7.96
N SER A 87 -33.11 -9.83 7.07
CA SER A 87 -32.29 -8.65 7.39
C SER A 87 -32.64 -7.50 6.45
N PHE A 88 -32.33 -6.28 6.84
CA PHE A 88 -32.28 -5.16 5.92
C PHE A 88 -31.06 -5.33 5.00
N ILE A 89 -31.30 -5.65 3.74
CA ILE A 89 -30.25 -5.88 2.75
C ILE A 89 -29.80 -4.53 2.19
N LEU A 90 -28.48 -4.32 2.13
CA LEU A 90 -27.85 -3.17 1.49
C LEU A 90 -27.50 -3.51 0.05
N ASP A 91 -28.51 -3.51 -0.83
CA ASP A 91 -28.36 -3.93 -2.24
C ASP A 91 -27.93 -2.80 -3.20
N GLU A 92 -27.93 -1.55 -2.75
CA GLU A 92 -27.42 -0.42 -3.53
C GLU A 92 -26.50 0.47 -2.70
N ALA A 93 -25.52 1.07 -3.38
CA ALA A 93 -24.50 1.84 -2.70
C ALA A 93 -25.05 3.13 -2.07
N GLY A 94 -24.60 3.44 -0.85
CA GLY A 94 -25.00 4.65 -0.11
C GLY A 94 -26.22 4.50 0.81
N LEU A 95 -26.96 3.38 0.73
CA LEU A 95 -28.01 3.06 1.71
C LEU A 95 -27.45 2.99 3.12
N ALA A 96 -26.31 2.33 3.29
CA ALA A 96 -25.69 2.13 4.61
C ALA A 96 -25.37 3.47 5.28
N ARG A 97 -24.79 4.40 4.52
CA ARG A 97 -24.49 5.76 5.00
C ARG A 97 -25.74 6.50 5.42
N THR A 98 -26.76 6.47 4.59
CA THR A 98 -28.03 7.15 4.86
C THR A 98 -28.74 6.54 6.07
N LEU A 99 -28.65 5.22 6.25
CA LEU A 99 -29.18 4.50 7.41
C LEU A 99 -28.44 4.79 8.73
N SER A 100 -27.18 5.25 8.65
CA SER A 100 -26.29 5.46 9.80
C SER A 100 -26.60 6.69 10.64
N LEU A 101 -27.53 7.53 10.17
CA LEU A 101 -27.97 8.76 10.82
C LEU A 101 -29.50 8.86 10.79
N PRO A 102 -30.12 9.62 11.69
CA PRO A 102 -31.56 9.84 11.66
C PRO A 102 -32.00 10.51 10.37
N ALA A 103 -33.21 10.18 9.90
CA ALA A 103 -33.82 10.83 8.75
C ALA A 103 -34.01 12.34 9.01
N GLU A 104 -34.30 12.72 10.24
CA GLU A 104 -34.39 14.12 10.69
C GLU A 104 -33.36 14.36 11.78
N GLY A 105 -32.31 15.12 11.45
CA GLY A 105 -31.24 15.48 12.38
C GLY A 105 -29.83 15.16 11.85
N ASP A 106 -28.85 15.76 12.51
CA ASP A 106 -27.43 15.65 12.17
C ASP A 106 -26.64 14.84 13.19
N GLU A 107 -27.28 14.20 14.18
CA GLU A 107 -26.59 13.44 15.22
C GLU A 107 -27.39 12.21 15.69
N CYS A 108 -26.66 11.15 16.05
CA CYS A 108 -27.18 9.95 16.70
C CYS A 108 -26.18 9.50 17.77
N SER A 109 -26.67 9.12 18.95
CA SER A 109 -25.82 8.71 20.06
C SER A 109 -26.36 7.43 20.71
N SER A 110 -25.46 6.48 20.91
CA SER A 110 -25.66 5.25 21.69
C SER A 110 -24.43 4.99 22.57
N PRO A 111 -24.48 4.05 23.53
CA PRO A 111 -23.31 3.67 24.33
C PRO A 111 -22.12 3.19 23.49
N LEU A 112 -22.37 2.64 22.29
CA LEU A 112 -21.33 2.08 21.43
C LEU A 112 -20.83 3.06 20.35
N LEU A 113 -21.61 4.09 20.01
CA LEU A 113 -21.32 4.91 18.84
C LEU A 113 -21.99 6.28 18.95
N LYS A 114 -21.21 7.33 18.66
CA LYS A 114 -21.68 8.68 18.38
C LYS A 114 -21.44 9.01 16.92
N SER A 115 -22.50 9.33 16.19
CA SER A 115 -22.47 9.61 14.76
C SER A 115 -22.97 11.02 14.48
N TYR A 116 -22.34 11.71 13.53
CA TYR A 116 -22.69 13.06 13.12
C TYR A 116 -22.71 13.18 11.61
N ARG A 117 -23.70 13.90 11.08
CA ARG A 117 -23.66 14.45 9.73
C ARG A 117 -22.75 15.66 9.76
N VAL A 118 -21.67 15.62 8.98
CA VAL A 118 -20.72 16.73 8.88
C VAL A 118 -20.74 17.30 7.47
N ARG A 119 -20.32 18.55 7.30
CA ARG A 119 -20.22 19.22 5.99
C ARG A 119 -19.46 18.40 4.95
N GLN A 120 -18.45 17.66 5.40
CA GLN A 120 -17.62 16.85 4.52
C GLN A 120 -18.18 15.46 4.26
N GLY A 121 -19.26 15.03 4.94
CA GLY A 121 -19.81 13.67 4.85
C GLY A 121 -20.34 13.17 6.19
N VAL A 122 -19.69 12.15 6.75
CA VAL A 122 -20.11 11.54 8.03
C VAL A 122 -18.92 11.41 8.99
N LEU A 123 -19.17 11.68 10.27
CA LEU A 123 -18.25 11.47 11.37
C LEU A 123 -18.81 10.40 12.30
N HIS A 124 -17.98 9.40 12.62
CA HIS A 124 -18.35 8.32 13.53
C HIS A 124 -17.29 8.10 14.61
N ASN A 125 -17.69 8.26 15.86
CA ASN A 125 -16.85 8.09 17.04
C ASN A 125 -17.35 6.86 17.84
N PRO A 126 -16.79 5.66 17.58
CA PRO A 126 -17.15 4.44 18.32
C PRO A 126 -16.67 4.49 19.77
N ALA A 127 -17.19 3.62 20.64
CA ALA A 127 -16.81 3.60 22.07
C ALA A 127 -15.28 3.45 22.23
N SER A 128 -14.71 2.43 21.59
CA SER A 128 -13.27 2.20 21.47
C SER A 128 -12.67 3.07 20.36
N ASP A 129 -11.72 3.96 20.67
CA ASP A 129 -11.09 4.83 19.67
C ASP A 129 -10.00 4.13 18.84
N ARG A 130 -9.57 2.92 19.22
CA ARG A 130 -8.49 2.19 18.56
C ARG A 130 -8.63 0.69 18.69
N ARG A 131 -7.94 -0.02 17.80
CA ARG A 131 -7.81 -1.49 17.82
C ARG A 131 -6.73 -1.94 18.80
N THR A 132 -6.99 -3.04 19.50
CA THR A 132 -6.00 -3.86 20.21
C THR A 132 -5.60 -5.09 19.38
N THR A 133 -4.39 -5.60 19.60
CA THR A 133 -3.89 -6.85 18.97
C THR A 133 -3.58 -7.94 19.98
N GLN A 134 -3.18 -7.57 21.20
CA GLN A 134 -2.82 -8.50 22.25
C GLN A 134 -4.07 -9.23 22.76
N GLY A 135 -4.06 -10.57 22.70
CA GLY A 135 -5.16 -11.40 23.22
C GLY A 135 -6.49 -11.19 22.50
N VAL A 136 -6.47 -10.83 21.21
CA VAL A 136 -7.68 -10.45 20.46
C VAL A 136 -8.08 -11.49 19.43
N PHE A 137 -7.14 -12.28 18.90
CA PHE A 137 -7.42 -13.22 17.80
C PHE A 137 -7.58 -14.64 18.32
N HIS A 138 -8.82 -15.10 18.36
CA HIS A 138 -9.20 -16.42 18.83
C HIS A 138 -9.62 -17.30 17.65
N VAL A 139 -9.29 -18.58 17.71
CA VAL A 139 -9.58 -19.55 16.66
C VAL A 139 -10.25 -20.78 17.26
N SER A 140 -11.37 -21.19 16.69
CA SER A 140 -12.08 -22.41 17.11
C SER A 140 -11.29 -23.65 16.74
N GLU A 141 -11.27 -24.61 17.66
CA GLU A 141 -10.89 -26.01 17.41
C GLU A 141 -11.88 -26.67 16.42
N GLY A 142 -11.52 -27.86 15.92
CA GLY A 142 -12.35 -28.68 15.03
C GLY A 142 -12.24 -28.37 13.53
N GLY A 143 -11.34 -27.45 13.15
CA GLY A 143 -11.02 -27.15 11.75
C GLY A 143 -9.53 -27.28 11.45
N LEU A 144 -9.01 -26.45 10.55
CA LEU A 144 -7.57 -26.42 10.25
C LEU A 144 -6.73 -26.13 11.52
N PRO A 145 -5.47 -26.60 11.59
CA PRO A 145 -4.65 -26.41 12.78
C PRO A 145 -4.52 -24.96 13.25
N ILE A 146 -4.48 -24.76 14.57
CA ILE A 146 -4.42 -23.43 15.20
C ILE A 146 -2.95 -23.00 15.37
N PRO A 147 -2.56 -21.77 14.98
CA PRO A 147 -1.21 -21.27 15.23
C PRO A 147 -0.90 -21.13 16.73
N ASP A 148 0.37 -21.25 17.12
CA ASP A 148 0.76 -21.15 18.53
C ASP A 148 0.40 -19.80 19.16
N ASP A 149 0.48 -18.72 18.38
CA ASP A 149 0.25 -17.34 18.83
C ASP A 149 -1.23 -16.95 18.97
N LYS A 150 -2.17 -17.81 18.54
CA LYS A 150 -3.62 -17.58 18.64
C LYS A 150 -4.20 -18.25 19.89
N LEU A 151 -5.31 -17.71 20.41
CA LEU A 151 -6.01 -18.35 21.51
C LEU A 151 -6.90 -19.49 20.96
N ALA A 152 -6.70 -20.70 21.45
CA ALA A 152 -7.44 -21.89 21.02
C ALA A 152 -8.77 -22.00 21.77
N VAL A 153 -9.88 -21.98 21.05
CA VAL A 153 -11.23 -21.96 21.63
C VAL A 153 -11.94 -23.29 21.39
N PRO A 154 -12.48 -23.94 22.44
CA PRO A 154 -13.26 -25.15 22.27
C PRO A 154 -14.44 -24.94 21.32
N LYS A 155 -14.67 -25.92 20.45
CA LYS A 155 -15.73 -25.87 19.44
C LYS A 155 -17.14 -25.62 20.01
N ARG A 156 -17.42 -26.19 21.19
CA ARG A 156 -18.67 -25.94 21.94
C ARG A 156 -18.80 -24.48 22.38
N THR A 157 -17.70 -23.85 22.78
CA THR A 157 -17.67 -22.43 23.14
C THR A 157 -17.90 -21.55 21.92
N TYR A 158 -17.34 -21.89 20.77
CA TYR A 158 -17.64 -21.21 19.51
C TYR A 158 -19.15 -21.29 19.18
N SER A 159 -19.74 -22.48 19.27
CA SER A 159 -21.18 -22.69 19.01
C SER A 159 -22.06 -21.78 19.89
N LYS A 160 -21.79 -21.77 21.20
CA LYS A 160 -22.49 -20.89 22.16
C LYS A 160 -22.29 -19.41 21.88
N MET A 161 -21.07 -18.99 21.54
CA MET A 161 -20.79 -17.59 21.20
C MET A 161 -21.52 -17.16 19.93
N LEU A 162 -21.60 -18.03 18.92
CA LEU A 162 -22.37 -17.79 17.70
C LEU A 162 -23.86 -17.67 17.99
N GLU A 163 -24.41 -18.54 18.84
CA GLU A 163 -25.81 -18.47 19.30
C GLU A 163 -26.12 -17.11 19.96
N ILE A 164 -25.25 -16.65 20.88
CA ILE A 164 -25.41 -15.36 21.56
C ILE A 164 -25.23 -14.20 20.56
N ALA A 165 -24.28 -14.31 19.61
CA ALA A 165 -24.02 -13.28 18.60
C ALA A 165 -25.24 -13.01 17.71
N LEU A 166 -25.97 -14.08 17.36
CA LEU A 166 -27.16 -14.02 16.50
C LEU A 166 -28.44 -13.59 17.25
N ASN A 167 -28.37 -13.48 18.58
CA ASN A 167 -29.46 -13.00 19.43
C ASN A 167 -29.05 -11.75 20.23
N PRO A 168 -28.73 -10.62 19.55
CA PRO A 168 -28.33 -9.39 20.22
C PRO A 168 -29.49 -8.75 21.01
N PRO A 169 -29.19 -7.95 22.04
CA PRO A 169 -30.20 -7.13 22.72
C PRO A 169 -30.98 -6.24 21.73
N ARG A 170 -32.28 -6.04 21.98
CA ARG A 170 -33.17 -5.26 21.08
C ARG A 170 -32.66 -3.85 20.80
N GLU A 171 -32.00 -3.22 21.76
CA GLU A 171 -31.38 -1.90 21.61
C GLU A 171 -30.31 -1.87 20.51
N LEU A 172 -29.55 -2.95 20.31
CA LEU A 172 -28.55 -3.01 19.24
C LEU A 172 -29.18 -3.17 17.85
N LEU A 173 -30.41 -3.69 17.77
CA LEU A 173 -31.11 -3.89 16.50
C LEU A 173 -31.74 -2.59 15.96
N LYS A 174 -31.86 -1.54 16.77
CA LYS A 174 -32.48 -0.28 16.37
C LYS A 174 -31.73 0.40 15.23
N LEU A 175 -32.45 0.81 14.18
CA LEU A 175 -31.88 1.53 13.04
C LEU A 175 -31.82 3.04 13.32
N PRO A 176 -30.63 3.68 13.23
CA PRO A 176 -30.49 5.12 13.47
C PRO A 176 -31.43 5.98 12.62
N PHE A 177 -31.69 5.57 11.37
CA PHE A 177 -32.61 6.24 10.44
C PHE A 177 -33.99 6.55 11.03
N THR A 178 -34.51 5.63 11.84
CA THR A 178 -35.86 5.73 12.45
C THR A 178 -35.84 6.34 13.85
N GLN A 179 -34.69 6.82 14.33
CA GLN A 179 -34.53 7.35 15.68
C GLN A 179 -35.52 8.50 15.94
N GLY A 180 -36.11 8.52 17.13
CA GLY A 180 -37.04 9.57 17.57
C GLY A 180 -38.48 9.40 17.06
N ARG A 181 -38.77 8.32 16.32
CA ARG A 181 -40.14 7.94 15.96
C ARG A 181 -40.82 7.18 17.11
N PRO A 182 -42.17 7.16 17.18
CA PRO A 182 -42.89 6.41 18.21
C PRO A 182 -42.58 4.92 18.22
N GLN A 183 -42.28 4.35 17.05
CA GLN A 183 -41.77 3.00 16.89
C GLN A 183 -40.52 3.04 16.00
N GLU A 184 -39.38 2.70 16.57
CA GLU A 184 -38.11 2.60 15.85
C GLU A 184 -37.98 1.21 15.23
N ALA A 185 -37.50 1.15 13.99
CA ALA A 185 -37.30 -0.11 13.29
C ALA A 185 -36.14 -0.89 13.90
N GLN A 186 -36.33 -2.20 14.08
CA GLN A 186 -35.35 -3.12 14.65
C GLN A 186 -35.02 -4.20 13.62
N SER A 187 -33.77 -4.30 13.20
CA SER A 187 -33.34 -5.32 12.24
C SER A 187 -31.84 -5.60 12.31
N PHE A 188 -31.44 -6.80 11.87
CA PHE A 188 -30.09 -6.99 11.36
C PHE A 188 -29.97 -6.28 10.01
N VAL A 189 -28.79 -5.77 9.70
CA VAL A 189 -28.43 -5.24 8.39
C VAL A 189 -27.39 -6.16 7.78
N SER A 190 -27.47 -6.42 6.48
CA SER A 190 -26.52 -7.27 5.78
C SER A 190 -25.99 -6.69 4.47
N LEU A 191 -24.75 -7.07 4.13
CA LEU A 191 -24.03 -6.64 2.94
C LEU A 191 -23.32 -7.82 2.28
N LEU A 192 -23.33 -7.87 0.95
CA LEU A 192 -22.51 -8.80 0.16
C LEU A 192 -21.28 -8.05 -0.39
N LEU A 193 -20.10 -8.62 -0.19
CA LEU A 193 -18.83 -8.14 -0.75
C LEU A 193 -18.25 -9.20 -1.71
N ARG A 194 -17.51 -8.77 -2.74
CA ARG A 194 -16.73 -9.62 -3.65
C ARG A 194 -15.26 -9.19 -3.71
N PRO A 195 -14.49 -9.28 -2.61
CA PRO A 195 -13.11 -8.79 -2.59
C PRO A 195 -12.18 -9.61 -3.48
N LEU A 196 -11.19 -8.93 -4.06
CA LEU A 196 -10.15 -9.52 -4.92
C LEU A 196 -9.23 -10.44 -4.11
N VAL A 197 -8.89 -11.60 -4.68
CA VAL A 197 -7.97 -12.59 -4.09
C VAL A 197 -6.79 -12.86 -5.02
N CYS A 198 -7.02 -12.97 -6.33
CA CYS A 198 -5.97 -13.13 -7.35
C CYS A 198 -6.16 -12.07 -8.44
N PRO A 199 -5.17 -11.20 -8.71
CA PRO A 199 -5.24 -10.24 -9.81
C PRO A 199 -5.35 -10.91 -11.18
N ALA A 200 -5.97 -10.23 -12.15
CA ALA A 200 -5.97 -10.68 -13.53
C ALA A 200 -4.59 -10.47 -14.17
N VAL A 201 -4.13 -11.45 -14.95
CA VAL A 201 -2.95 -11.35 -15.78
C VAL A 201 -3.30 -11.91 -17.15
N ALA A 202 -3.46 -11.01 -18.13
CA ALA A 202 -3.83 -11.36 -19.49
C ALA A 202 -2.91 -12.45 -20.08
N GLY A 203 -3.50 -13.52 -20.61
CA GLY A 203 -2.78 -14.68 -21.14
C GLY A 203 -2.40 -15.75 -20.10
N PHE A 204 -2.69 -15.53 -18.81
CA PHE A 204 -2.38 -16.48 -17.74
C PHE A 204 -3.58 -16.80 -16.84
N THR A 205 -4.20 -15.78 -16.21
CA THR A 205 -5.31 -16.01 -15.29
C THR A 205 -6.27 -14.81 -15.28
N GLU A 206 -7.57 -15.09 -15.18
CA GLU A 206 -8.60 -14.08 -14.93
C GLU A 206 -8.58 -13.63 -13.47
N GLU A 207 -9.18 -12.47 -13.17
CA GLU A 207 -9.31 -12.06 -11.77
C GLU A 207 -10.14 -13.09 -10.98
N LYS A 208 -9.71 -13.38 -9.75
CA LYS A 208 -10.45 -14.27 -8.85
C LYS A 208 -10.84 -13.55 -7.58
N ARG A 209 -12.10 -13.72 -7.19
CA ARG A 209 -12.74 -13.09 -6.04
C ARG A 209 -13.36 -14.16 -5.14
N MET A 210 -13.34 -13.92 -3.85
CA MET A 210 -14.23 -14.62 -2.92
C MET A 210 -15.53 -13.82 -2.75
N GLU A 211 -16.48 -14.37 -2.01
CA GLU A 211 -17.65 -13.63 -1.52
C GLU A 211 -17.62 -13.54 0.01
N ILE A 212 -18.09 -12.44 0.59
CA ILE A 212 -18.21 -12.27 2.05
C ILE A 212 -19.60 -11.74 2.38
N ARG A 213 -20.26 -12.39 3.33
CA ARG A 213 -21.51 -11.92 3.95
C ARG A 213 -21.19 -11.20 5.26
N PHE A 214 -21.51 -9.91 5.30
CA PHE A 214 -21.31 -9.07 6.48
C PHE A 214 -22.66 -8.85 7.15
N LEU A 215 -22.78 -9.21 8.44
CA LEU A 215 -23.99 -9.05 9.24
C LEU A 215 -23.69 -8.18 10.46
N ALA A 216 -24.57 -7.21 10.71
CA ALA A 216 -24.47 -6.36 11.89
C ALA A 216 -25.85 -6.02 12.44
N PRO A 217 -26.01 -5.85 13.76
CA PRO A 217 -27.19 -5.20 14.33
C PRO A 217 -27.38 -3.79 13.74
N GLY A 218 -28.63 -3.35 13.59
CA GLY A 218 -28.98 -2.08 12.95
C GLY A 218 -28.27 -0.83 13.47
N SER A 219 -27.97 -0.79 14.77
CA SER A 219 -27.25 0.34 15.39
C SER A 219 -25.80 0.48 14.90
N LEU A 220 -25.26 -0.56 14.28
CA LEU A 220 -23.88 -0.64 13.79
C LEU A 220 -23.80 -0.58 12.25
N VAL A 221 -24.85 -0.11 11.57
CA VAL A 221 -24.88 0.02 10.10
C VAL A 221 -23.76 0.90 9.52
N SER A 222 -23.19 1.82 10.31
CA SER A 222 -22.00 2.59 9.92
C SER A 222 -20.77 1.72 9.63
N ASN A 223 -20.67 0.54 10.26
CA ASN A 223 -19.61 -0.42 9.95
C ASN A 223 -19.79 -1.04 8.56
N LEU A 224 -21.03 -1.16 8.08
CA LEU A 224 -21.34 -1.64 6.74
C LEU A 224 -21.09 -0.55 5.70
N ASP A 225 -21.42 0.73 5.97
CA ASP A 225 -20.97 1.87 5.13
C ASP A 225 -19.44 1.89 5.00
N PHE A 226 -18.75 1.65 6.11
CA PHE A 226 -17.30 1.61 6.14
C PHE A 226 -16.71 0.53 5.22
N VAL A 227 -17.15 -0.73 5.32
CA VAL A 227 -16.61 -1.81 4.46
C VAL A 227 -17.11 -1.72 3.02
N GLU A 228 -18.34 -1.24 2.79
CA GLU A 228 -18.87 -0.95 1.46
C GLU A 228 -18.03 0.11 0.75
N SER A 229 -17.67 1.18 1.47
CA SER A 229 -16.84 2.27 0.95
C SER A 229 -15.42 1.82 0.56
N ILE A 230 -14.91 0.73 1.14
CA ILE A 230 -13.57 0.19 0.86
C ILE A 230 -13.63 -0.88 -0.24
N PHE A 231 -14.56 -1.85 -0.15
CA PHE A 231 -14.55 -3.06 -0.96
C PHE A 231 -15.69 -3.13 -2.00
N GLY A 232 -16.56 -2.12 -2.04
CA GLY A 232 -17.70 -2.03 -2.94
C GLY A 232 -18.95 -2.75 -2.43
N ASN A 233 -20.05 -2.59 -3.16
CA ASN A 233 -21.32 -3.26 -2.91
C ASN A 233 -21.58 -4.28 -4.02
N ALA A 234 -21.81 -5.55 -3.66
CA ALA A 234 -22.05 -6.62 -4.63
C ALA A 234 -23.55 -6.90 -4.90
N GLY A 235 -24.44 -6.01 -4.47
CA GLY A 235 -25.87 -6.07 -4.72
C GLY A 235 -26.65 -6.99 -3.78
N ASP A 236 -27.91 -7.22 -4.13
CA ASP A 236 -28.81 -8.13 -3.41
C ASP A 236 -28.34 -9.59 -3.58
N PRO A 237 -27.95 -10.30 -2.49
CA PRO A 237 -27.47 -11.66 -2.58
C PRO A 237 -28.54 -12.69 -2.97
N TYR A 238 -29.83 -12.33 -2.97
CA TYR A 238 -30.92 -13.22 -3.42
C TYR A 238 -31.03 -13.29 -4.94
N LEU A 239 -30.42 -12.34 -5.65
CA LEU A 239 -30.47 -12.27 -7.10
C LEU A 239 -29.45 -13.23 -7.75
N PRO A 240 -29.84 -14.02 -8.77
CA PRO A 240 -28.92 -14.90 -9.50
C PRO A 240 -27.70 -14.16 -10.10
N GLU A 241 -27.86 -12.90 -10.48
CA GLU A 241 -26.79 -12.01 -10.94
C GLU A 241 -25.61 -11.93 -9.96
N ASN A 242 -25.90 -12.01 -8.66
CA ASN A 242 -24.95 -11.79 -7.57
C ASN A 242 -24.53 -13.08 -6.86
N ASP A 243 -25.08 -14.23 -7.27
CA ASP A 243 -24.67 -15.53 -6.75
C ASP A 243 -23.33 -15.94 -7.34
N ALA A 244 -22.30 -15.98 -6.47
CA ALA A 244 -20.96 -16.40 -6.86
C ALA A 244 -20.91 -17.82 -7.47
N GLY A 245 -21.86 -18.70 -7.13
CA GLY A 245 -21.97 -20.04 -7.72
C GLY A 245 -22.25 -20.05 -9.21
N LEU A 246 -22.89 -19.01 -9.75
CA LEU A 246 -23.18 -18.86 -11.18
C LEU A 246 -22.07 -18.11 -11.93
N ASP A 247 -21.19 -17.41 -11.22
CA ASP A 247 -20.02 -16.69 -11.73
C ASP A 247 -18.76 -17.57 -11.63
N VAL A 248 -18.77 -18.68 -12.38
CA VAL A 248 -17.70 -19.69 -12.38
C VAL A 248 -16.36 -19.16 -12.90
N ASP A 249 -16.39 -18.07 -13.68
CA ASP A 249 -15.20 -17.49 -14.29
C ASP A 249 -14.39 -16.68 -13.25
N HIS A 250 -15.03 -16.06 -12.24
CA HIS A 250 -14.35 -15.18 -11.28
C HIS A 250 -14.47 -15.62 -9.81
N TRP A 251 -15.41 -16.49 -9.44
CA TRP A 251 -15.46 -17.00 -8.06
C TRP A 251 -14.38 -18.06 -7.82
N ASN A 252 -13.61 -17.92 -6.74
CA ASN A 252 -12.57 -18.90 -6.39
C ASN A 252 -13.07 -20.06 -5.50
N GLY A 253 -14.37 -20.16 -5.27
CA GLY A 253 -14.98 -21.25 -4.51
C GLY A 253 -15.00 -21.07 -3.00
N HIS A 254 -14.57 -19.91 -2.49
CA HIS A 254 -14.51 -19.58 -1.06
C HIS A 254 -15.57 -18.57 -0.64
N THR A 255 -16.10 -18.74 0.57
CA THR A 255 -17.18 -17.93 1.13
C THR A 255 -16.82 -17.50 2.55
N GLY A 256 -16.97 -16.22 2.83
CA GLY A 256 -16.71 -15.62 4.13
C GLY A 256 -17.97 -15.13 4.84
N CYS A 257 -17.95 -15.10 6.17
CA CYS A 257 -19.00 -14.51 6.98
C CYS A 257 -18.38 -13.69 8.12
N VAL A 258 -18.88 -12.48 8.35
CA VAL A 258 -18.49 -11.63 9.47
C VAL A 258 -19.74 -11.17 10.21
N ILE A 259 -19.77 -11.35 11.54
CA ILE A 259 -20.89 -10.97 12.40
C ILE A 259 -20.38 -10.01 13.47
N LEU A 260 -20.91 -8.79 13.51
CA LEU A 260 -20.63 -7.83 14.58
C LEU A 260 -21.51 -8.11 15.81
N ALA A 261 -20.88 -8.36 16.95
CA ALA A 261 -21.55 -8.75 18.18
C ALA A 261 -20.81 -8.17 19.41
N PRO A 262 -20.75 -6.84 19.58
CA PRO A 262 -20.01 -6.21 20.69
C PRO A 262 -20.55 -6.60 22.07
N HIS A 263 -21.79 -7.08 22.18
CA HIS A 263 -22.36 -7.59 23.43
C HIS A 263 -21.69 -8.88 23.94
N LEU A 264 -20.87 -9.56 23.13
CA LEU A 264 -20.18 -10.78 23.57
C LEU A 264 -19.14 -10.53 24.67
N VAL A 265 -18.65 -9.29 24.84
CA VAL A 265 -17.68 -8.96 25.89
C VAL A 265 -18.27 -9.10 27.30
N THR A 266 -19.61 -9.14 27.44
CA THR A 266 -20.27 -9.29 28.74
C THR A 266 -20.58 -10.75 29.09
N VAL A 267 -20.17 -11.72 28.27
CA VAL A 267 -20.50 -13.14 28.48
C VAL A 267 -19.56 -13.75 29.52
N PRO A 268 -20.07 -14.32 30.63
CA PRO A 268 -19.26 -15.08 31.57
C PRO A 268 -18.65 -16.34 30.93
N LYS A 269 -17.40 -16.67 31.28
CA LYS A 269 -16.67 -17.82 30.74
C LYS A 269 -17.38 -19.16 30.95
N HIS A 270 -18.01 -19.35 32.11
CA HIS A 270 -18.74 -20.58 32.41
C HIS A 270 -19.99 -20.72 31.52
N LEU A 271 -20.74 -19.62 31.26
CA LEU A 271 -21.88 -19.61 30.34
C LEU A 271 -21.43 -19.85 28.90
N ALA A 272 -20.26 -19.34 28.51
CA ALA A 272 -19.58 -19.67 27.25
C ALA A 272 -19.16 -21.15 27.15
N GLY A 273 -19.33 -21.96 28.20
CA GLY A 273 -19.01 -23.38 28.21
C GLY A 273 -17.53 -23.70 28.39
N LEU A 274 -16.73 -22.77 28.92
CA LEU A 274 -15.33 -23.03 29.26
C LEU A 274 -15.22 -23.88 30.54
N PRO A 275 -14.16 -24.69 30.70
CA PRO A 275 -13.95 -25.52 31.88
C PRO A 275 -13.50 -24.68 33.09
N HIS A 276 -13.78 -25.19 34.30
CA HIS A 276 -13.14 -24.71 35.51
C HIS A 276 -11.62 -24.90 35.43
N TRP A 277 -10.83 -24.02 36.06
CA TRP A 277 -9.37 -23.98 36.00
C TRP A 277 -8.71 -25.33 36.30
N ASP A 278 -9.23 -26.06 37.27
CA ASP A 278 -8.69 -27.36 37.70
C ASP A 278 -8.86 -28.46 36.64
N LEU A 279 -9.84 -28.30 35.74
CA LEU A 279 -10.09 -29.20 34.62
C LEU A 279 -9.45 -28.72 33.30
N ALA A 280 -8.85 -27.52 33.31
CA ALA A 280 -8.29 -26.90 32.12
C ALA A 280 -6.90 -27.46 31.78
N THR A 281 -6.65 -27.67 30.48
CA THR A 281 -5.32 -28.05 29.99
C THR A 281 -4.32 -26.91 30.18
N PRO A 282 -2.99 -27.17 30.12
CA PRO A 282 -1.98 -26.11 30.16
C PRO A 282 -2.19 -25.04 29.08
N ARG A 283 -2.61 -25.44 27.87
CA ARG A 283 -2.94 -24.51 26.78
C ARG A 283 -4.16 -23.65 27.11
N GLN A 284 -5.23 -24.24 27.63
CA GLN A 284 -6.42 -23.48 28.05
C GLN A 284 -6.11 -22.48 29.16
N ARG A 285 -5.25 -22.84 30.11
CA ARG A 285 -4.78 -21.92 31.17
C ARG A 285 -3.95 -20.77 30.60
N ARG A 286 -3.01 -21.08 29.71
CA ARG A 286 -2.18 -20.09 29.00
C ARG A 286 -3.03 -19.09 28.22
N ASP A 287 -4.05 -19.59 27.53
CA ASP A 287 -4.91 -18.80 26.65
C ASP A 287 -6.07 -18.13 27.40
N GLY A 288 -6.20 -18.33 28.73
CA GLY A 288 -7.32 -17.79 29.51
C GLY A 288 -8.68 -18.43 29.19
N MET A 289 -8.69 -19.59 28.51
CA MET A 289 -9.87 -20.36 28.11
C MET A 289 -10.35 -21.30 29.22
N CYS A 290 -10.43 -20.76 30.43
CA CYS A 290 -10.93 -21.40 31.65
C CYS A 290 -11.26 -20.33 32.70
N TRP A 291 -11.98 -20.72 33.76
CA TRP A 291 -12.42 -19.82 34.82
C TRP A 291 -12.15 -20.40 36.22
N LYS A 292 -11.89 -19.52 37.19
CA LYS A 292 -11.82 -19.85 38.62
C LYS A 292 -13.06 -19.32 39.35
N ASP A 293 -13.53 -18.15 38.95
CA ASP A 293 -14.75 -17.52 39.43
C ASP A 293 -15.79 -17.48 38.30
N GLU A 294 -17.04 -17.82 38.62
CA GLU A 294 -18.15 -17.81 37.67
C GLU A 294 -18.40 -16.40 37.07
N ALA A 295 -18.05 -15.34 37.80
CA ALA A 295 -18.16 -13.96 37.35
C ALA A 295 -17.09 -13.54 36.32
N GLU A 296 -16.08 -14.37 36.06
CA GLU A 296 -15.06 -14.06 35.06
C GLU A 296 -15.66 -13.92 33.66
N LEU A 297 -15.53 -12.73 33.07
CA LEU A 297 -15.95 -12.47 31.71
C LEU A 297 -15.01 -13.10 30.69
N TYR A 298 -15.57 -13.55 29.58
CA TYR A 298 -14.79 -14.01 28.45
C TYR A 298 -13.85 -12.90 27.97
N ASN A 299 -12.59 -13.27 27.71
CA ASN A 299 -11.50 -12.34 27.41
C ASN A 299 -11.37 -11.15 28.39
N ASN A 300 -11.76 -11.34 29.65
CA ASN A 300 -11.74 -10.29 30.67
C ASN A 300 -12.57 -9.05 30.29
N GLY A 301 -13.64 -9.24 29.51
CA GLY A 301 -14.48 -8.14 29.02
C GLY A 301 -13.84 -7.25 27.96
N SER A 302 -12.71 -7.67 27.38
CA SER A 302 -12.00 -6.95 26.32
C SER A 302 -12.42 -7.40 24.92
N ALA A 303 -12.29 -6.50 23.94
CA ALA A 303 -12.55 -6.78 22.53
C ALA A 303 -11.79 -8.02 22.03
N PHE A 304 -12.46 -8.84 21.24
CA PHE A 304 -11.87 -9.99 20.55
C PHE A 304 -12.54 -10.25 19.20
N LYS A 305 -11.88 -11.06 18.38
CA LYS A 305 -12.49 -11.73 17.25
C LYS A 305 -12.33 -13.24 17.38
N LEU A 306 -13.39 -13.98 17.06
CA LEU A 306 -13.44 -15.42 17.19
C LEU A 306 -13.81 -16.05 15.85
N THR A 307 -12.88 -16.81 15.27
CA THR A 307 -13.00 -17.36 13.92
C THR A 307 -13.11 -18.88 13.93
N ALA A 308 -14.01 -19.44 13.11
CA ALA A 308 -14.02 -20.85 12.72
C ALA A 308 -13.82 -20.97 11.20
N ARG A 309 -13.02 -21.96 10.78
CA ARG A 309 -12.64 -22.19 9.37
C ARG A 309 -12.04 -23.58 9.17
N ASN A 310 -12.17 -24.14 7.97
CA ASN A 310 -11.50 -25.36 7.56
C ASN A 310 -11.19 -25.40 6.05
N GLU A 311 -10.67 -26.52 5.56
CA GLU A 311 -10.26 -26.75 4.17
C GLU A 311 -11.39 -26.68 3.13
N ARG A 312 -12.67 -26.68 3.56
CA ARG A 312 -13.83 -26.54 2.66
C ARG A 312 -14.00 -25.13 2.10
N GLY A 313 -13.17 -24.17 2.51
CA GLY A 313 -13.16 -22.82 1.96
C GLY A 313 -14.21 -21.88 2.54
N VAL A 314 -14.72 -22.17 3.74
CA VAL A 314 -15.63 -21.28 4.47
C VAL A 314 -14.98 -20.80 5.76
N MET A 315 -15.08 -19.50 6.02
CA MET A 315 -14.59 -18.86 7.24
C MET A 315 -15.68 -17.96 7.84
N VAL A 316 -15.99 -18.17 9.12
CA VAL A 316 -16.99 -17.40 9.87
C VAL A 316 -16.31 -16.75 11.07
N THR A 317 -16.45 -15.43 11.20
CA THR A 317 -15.84 -14.65 12.28
C THR A 317 -16.85 -13.81 13.03
N LEU A 318 -16.81 -13.89 14.36
CA LEU A 318 -17.51 -13.01 15.28
C LEU A 318 -16.57 -11.89 15.72
N ILE A 319 -17.02 -10.63 15.71
CA ILE A 319 -16.24 -9.48 16.20
C ILE A 319 -16.97 -8.87 17.39
N ALA A 320 -16.33 -8.89 18.56
CA ALA A 320 -16.85 -8.37 19.82
C ALA A 320 -16.37 -6.94 20.12
N ASP A 321 -16.49 -6.06 19.12
CA ASP A 321 -16.25 -4.61 19.19
C ASP A 321 -16.81 -3.97 17.90
N ASN A 322 -16.99 -2.65 17.87
CA ASN A 322 -17.50 -1.93 16.70
C ASN A 322 -16.51 -0.93 16.09
N TYR A 323 -15.25 -0.88 16.53
CA TYR A 323 -14.24 -0.05 15.89
C TYR A 323 -13.96 -0.55 14.46
N TYR A 324 -14.08 0.37 13.50
CA TYR A 324 -14.00 0.11 12.05
C TYR A 324 -12.75 -0.65 11.60
N GLY A 325 -11.62 -0.43 12.29
CA GLY A 325 -10.37 -1.13 11.96
C GLY A 325 -10.45 -2.65 12.08
N TYR A 326 -11.32 -3.21 12.94
CA TYR A 326 -11.56 -4.65 12.99
C TYR A 326 -12.26 -5.15 11.73
N CYS A 327 -13.28 -4.44 11.25
CA CYS A 327 -14.02 -4.79 10.03
C CYS A 327 -13.09 -4.84 8.81
N LYS A 328 -12.28 -3.79 8.59
CA LYS A 328 -11.29 -3.75 7.50
C LYS A 328 -10.35 -4.95 7.55
N LYS A 329 -9.77 -5.20 8.73
CA LYS A 329 -8.74 -6.23 8.90
C LYS A 329 -9.31 -7.64 8.94
N GLU A 330 -10.60 -7.81 9.16
CA GLU A 330 -11.25 -9.11 9.02
C GLU A 330 -11.49 -9.48 7.55
N VAL A 331 -11.86 -8.51 6.69
CA VAL A 331 -11.85 -8.72 5.24
C VAL A 331 -10.46 -9.12 4.76
N LYS A 332 -9.39 -8.43 5.22
CA LYS A 332 -7.99 -8.83 4.98
C LYS A 332 -7.72 -10.29 5.38
N THR A 333 -8.16 -10.67 6.58
CA THR A 333 -7.95 -12.03 7.11
C THR A 333 -8.63 -13.09 6.23
N GLN A 334 -9.85 -12.81 5.76
CA GLN A 334 -10.58 -13.73 4.89
C GLN A 334 -10.01 -13.80 3.47
N ILE A 335 -9.50 -12.68 2.92
CA ILE A 335 -8.73 -12.68 1.67
C ILE A 335 -7.48 -13.55 1.83
N SER A 336 -6.74 -13.41 2.94
CA SER A 336 -5.56 -14.22 3.21
C SER A 336 -5.87 -15.70 3.33
N PHE A 337 -6.95 -16.07 4.03
CA PHE A 337 -7.44 -17.44 4.10
C PHE A 337 -7.75 -17.98 2.70
N SER A 338 -8.43 -17.18 1.89
CA SER A 338 -8.84 -17.52 0.53
C SER A 338 -7.64 -17.69 -0.42
N ALA A 339 -6.64 -16.80 -0.37
CA ALA A 339 -5.41 -16.92 -1.15
C ALA A 339 -4.63 -18.20 -0.80
N ASN A 340 -4.52 -18.52 0.48
CA ASN A 340 -3.82 -19.71 0.96
C ASN A 340 -4.46 -21.03 0.49
N LEU A 341 -5.78 -21.11 0.45
CA LEU A 341 -6.50 -22.28 -0.06
C LEU A 341 -6.57 -22.32 -1.59
N TYR A 342 -6.61 -21.16 -2.24
CA TYR A 342 -6.66 -21.06 -3.70
C TYR A 342 -5.32 -21.46 -4.33
N GLY A 343 -4.21 -21.12 -3.67
CA GLY A 343 -2.87 -21.19 -4.24
C GLY A 343 -2.67 -20.11 -5.31
N LEU A 344 -1.51 -20.11 -5.97
CA LEU A 344 -1.07 -19.13 -6.99
C LEU A 344 -0.97 -17.66 -6.55
N ALA A 345 -1.77 -17.25 -5.58
CA ALA A 345 -1.92 -15.89 -5.11
C ALA A 345 -1.41 -15.71 -3.68
N GLU A 346 -1.03 -14.49 -3.35
CA GLU A 346 -0.67 -14.08 -1.99
C GLU A 346 -1.54 -12.89 -1.59
N GLU A 347 -1.98 -12.88 -0.32
CA GLU A 347 -2.45 -11.66 0.32
C GLU A 347 -1.29 -11.03 1.07
N GLU A 348 -1.04 -9.74 0.87
CA GLU A 348 0.13 -9.06 1.44
C GLU A 348 -0.24 -7.81 2.23
N HIS A 349 0.47 -7.59 3.33
CA HIS A 349 0.48 -6.32 4.04
C HIS A 349 1.61 -5.46 3.48
N ALA A 350 1.32 -4.80 2.35
CA ALA A 350 2.31 -4.12 1.53
C ALA A 350 1.81 -2.76 1.02
N GLY A 351 2.74 -1.83 0.87
CA GLY A 351 2.54 -0.58 0.14
C GLY A 351 3.37 -0.59 -1.14
N GLY A 352 3.01 0.24 -2.12
CA GLY A 352 3.70 0.21 -3.40
C GLY A 352 3.27 1.30 -4.37
N ALA A 353 4.18 1.66 -5.27
CA ALA A 353 3.92 2.68 -6.28
C ALA A 353 4.67 2.35 -7.59
N LEU A 354 4.03 2.67 -8.72
CA LEU A 354 4.68 2.78 -10.02
C LEU A 354 5.32 4.17 -10.11
N VAL A 355 6.65 4.20 -10.16
CA VAL A 355 7.46 5.40 -9.98
C VAL A 355 8.14 5.79 -11.30
N PHE A 356 7.93 7.04 -11.73
CA PHE A 356 8.51 7.61 -12.94
C PHE A 356 9.49 8.73 -12.60
N PRO A 357 10.81 8.51 -12.72
CA PRO A 357 11.81 9.55 -12.62
C PRO A 357 11.42 10.80 -13.42
N SER A 358 11.47 11.94 -12.76
CA SER A 358 11.19 13.23 -13.37
C SER A 358 12.35 14.19 -13.16
N TYR A 359 12.42 15.19 -14.02
CA TYR A 359 13.53 16.13 -14.10
C TYR A 359 13.00 17.54 -14.29
N ASP A 360 13.63 18.49 -13.59
CA ASP A 360 13.48 19.90 -13.92
C ASP A 360 14.25 20.14 -15.21
N LEU A 361 13.58 20.64 -16.25
CA LEU A 361 14.16 20.90 -17.57
C LEU A 361 14.50 22.38 -17.77
N GLY A 362 14.18 23.25 -16.81
CA GLY A 362 14.41 24.69 -16.90
C GLY A 362 13.40 25.38 -17.80
N GLU A 363 13.87 26.34 -18.59
CA GLU A 363 13.01 27.19 -19.44
C GLU A 363 12.98 26.76 -20.92
N GLU A 364 13.96 25.99 -21.38
CA GLU A 364 14.04 25.49 -22.75
C GLU A 364 14.59 24.06 -22.80
N PHE A 365 13.98 23.21 -23.62
CA PHE A 365 14.35 21.80 -23.72
C PHE A 365 14.17 21.24 -25.14
N SER A 366 15.22 20.63 -25.69
CA SER A 366 15.21 19.96 -26.99
C SER A 366 15.94 18.59 -27.01
N GLY A 367 16.57 18.21 -25.89
CA GLY A 367 17.39 16.99 -25.79
C GLY A 367 16.60 15.68 -25.60
N PHE A 368 17.31 14.55 -25.52
CA PHE A 368 16.77 13.18 -25.33
C PHE A 368 15.76 12.73 -26.40
N SER A 369 16.01 13.05 -27.66
CA SER A 369 15.27 12.44 -28.78
C SER A 369 15.83 11.06 -29.08
N GLU A 370 14.95 10.06 -29.19
CA GLU A 370 15.34 8.73 -29.65
C GLU A 370 15.22 8.61 -31.18
N GLU A 371 16.22 8.03 -31.82
CA GLU A 371 16.21 7.78 -33.26
C GLU A 371 15.31 6.56 -33.59
N ASN A 372 14.64 6.59 -34.75
CA ASN A 372 13.86 5.45 -35.30
C ASN A 372 12.56 5.05 -34.58
N ILE A 373 11.93 5.93 -33.79
CA ILE A 373 10.69 5.61 -33.05
C ILE A 373 9.37 5.68 -33.86
N GLY A 374 9.41 6.20 -35.08
CA GLY A 374 8.24 6.37 -35.95
C GLY A 374 7.57 7.75 -35.81
N SER A 375 6.79 8.13 -36.82
CA SER A 375 6.08 9.43 -36.84
C SER A 375 4.86 9.43 -35.91
N VAL A 376 4.38 10.62 -35.53
CA VAL A 376 3.13 10.79 -34.76
C VAL A 376 1.97 10.04 -35.43
N GLU A 377 1.84 10.17 -36.75
CA GLU A 377 0.81 9.47 -37.54
C GLU A 377 0.92 7.94 -37.41
N SER A 378 2.13 7.39 -37.51
CA SER A 378 2.36 5.94 -37.41
C SER A 378 1.99 5.41 -36.02
N VAL A 379 2.30 6.17 -34.97
CA VAL A 379 2.02 5.80 -33.59
C VAL A 379 0.52 5.92 -33.29
N VAL A 380 -0.13 7.00 -33.73
CA VAL A 380 -1.58 7.15 -33.60
C VAL A 380 -2.32 6.02 -34.32
N LYS A 381 -1.90 5.67 -35.54
CA LYS A 381 -2.47 4.55 -36.29
C LYS A 381 -2.37 3.23 -35.51
N ARG A 382 -1.25 2.99 -34.82
CA ARG A 382 -1.06 1.81 -33.95
C ARG A 382 -1.96 1.85 -32.70
N LEU A 383 -2.19 3.03 -32.14
CA LEU A 383 -3.07 3.25 -30.99
C LEU A 383 -4.58 3.26 -31.36
N GLY A 384 -4.93 3.25 -32.64
CA GLY A 384 -6.33 3.21 -33.10
C GLY A 384 -7.04 4.57 -33.02
N GLY A 385 -8.38 4.56 -32.95
CA GLY A 385 -9.26 5.73 -33.12
C GLY A 385 -9.33 6.73 -31.95
N GLY A 386 -8.42 6.65 -30.95
CA GLY A 386 -8.47 7.47 -29.73
C GLY A 386 -7.85 8.86 -29.83
N PHE A 387 -7.30 9.22 -31.00
CA PHE A 387 -6.56 10.46 -31.21
C PHE A 387 -6.98 11.17 -32.49
N GLU A 388 -6.97 12.50 -32.45
CA GLU A 388 -7.18 13.36 -33.61
C GLU A 388 -5.83 13.92 -34.08
N CYS A 389 -5.37 13.52 -35.27
CA CYS A 389 -4.20 14.10 -35.92
C CYS A 389 -4.52 15.49 -36.47
N LYS A 390 -3.61 16.45 -36.24
CA LYS A 390 -3.73 17.83 -36.69
C LYS A 390 -2.80 18.12 -37.88
N PRO A 391 -3.16 19.06 -38.77
CA PRO A 391 -2.38 19.36 -39.98
C PRO A 391 -0.93 19.77 -39.71
N GLU A 392 -0.63 20.32 -38.54
CA GLU A 392 0.71 20.74 -38.13
C GLU A 392 1.62 19.56 -37.74
N GLY A 393 1.10 18.33 -37.63
CA GLY A 393 1.87 17.11 -37.40
C GLY A 393 1.91 16.62 -35.94
N TYR A 394 0.98 17.08 -35.10
CA TYR A 394 0.76 16.60 -33.73
C TYR A 394 -0.62 15.93 -33.62
N ALA A 395 -0.90 15.27 -32.49
CA ALA A 395 -2.21 14.65 -32.24
C ALA A 395 -2.72 14.92 -30.83
N ILE A 396 -4.04 14.98 -30.67
CA ILE A 396 -4.70 15.22 -29.38
C ILE A 396 -5.54 13.99 -29.01
N ALA A 397 -5.46 13.53 -27.77
CA ALA A 397 -6.34 12.46 -27.30
C ALA A 397 -7.79 12.95 -27.19
N LEU A 398 -8.74 12.16 -27.71
CA LEU A 398 -10.16 12.56 -27.77
C LEU A 398 -10.82 12.57 -26.38
N GLU A 399 -10.57 11.54 -25.57
CA GLU A 399 -11.17 11.42 -24.22
C GLU A 399 -10.44 12.26 -23.17
N ARG A 400 -9.17 12.60 -23.41
CA ARG A 400 -8.31 13.36 -22.51
C ARG A 400 -7.52 14.41 -23.29
N PRO A 401 -8.15 15.52 -23.74
CA PRO A 401 -7.48 16.54 -24.55
C PRO A 401 -6.27 17.20 -23.88
N GLU A 402 -6.04 16.96 -22.58
CA GLU A 402 -4.83 17.29 -21.83
C GLU A 402 -3.58 16.57 -22.35
N ALA A 403 -3.73 15.38 -22.96
CA ALA A 403 -2.64 14.61 -23.53
C ALA A 403 -2.46 14.93 -25.03
N VAL A 404 -1.27 15.43 -25.39
CA VAL A 404 -0.95 15.86 -26.75
C VAL A 404 0.31 15.12 -27.23
N ILE A 405 0.22 14.33 -28.30
CA ILE A 405 1.39 13.69 -28.91
C ILE A 405 2.04 14.66 -29.89
N VAL A 406 3.30 14.99 -29.67
CA VAL A 406 4.12 15.85 -30.55
C VAL A 406 5.24 15.03 -31.19
N PRO A 407 5.90 15.48 -32.26
CA PRO A 407 7.04 14.77 -32.84
C PRO A 407 8.21 14.58 -31.85
N GLU A 408 9.02 13.54 -32.05
CA GLU A 408 10.14 13.20 -31.16
C GLU A 408 11.17 14.35 -31.06
N ALA A 409 11.55 14.91 -32.21
CA ALA A 409 12.48 16.04 -32.31
C ALA A 409 11.76 17.39 -32.09
N THR A 410 11.25 17.59 -30.88
CA THR A 410 10.52 18.80 -30.47
C THR A 410 11.31 19.64 -29.47
N THR A 411 11.30 20.96 -29.69
CA THR A 411 11.80 21.98 -28.77
C THR A 411 10.66 22.61 -27.99
N PHE A 412 10.77 22.63 -26.66
CA PHE A 412 9.85 23.26 -25.72
C PHE A 412 10.50 24.54 -25.19
N ASN A 413 9.82 25.67 -25.29
CA ASN A 413 10.33 26.96 -24.83
C ASN A 413 9.27 27.68 -23.98
N LEU A 414 9.57 27.83 -22.69
CA LEU A 414 8.69 28.43 -21.69
C LEU A 414 8.55 29.94 -21.87
N ARG A 415 9.64 30.64 -22.19
CA ARG A 415 9.63 32.11 -22.37
C ARG A 415 8.80 32.53 -23.59
N LYS A 416 8.97 31.82 -24.70
CA LYS A 416 8.20 32.03 -25.93
C LYS A 416 6.80 31.40 -25.86
N GLN A 417 6.57 30.52 -24.88
CA GLN A 417 5.37 29.68 -24.76
C GLN A 417 5.09 28.88 -26.04
N THR A 418 6.12 28.26 -26.59
CA THR A 418 6.03 27.50 -27.85
C THR A 418 6.53 26.08 -27.70
N VAL A 419 5.85 25.16 -28.36
CA VAL A 419 6.33 23.80 -28.68
C VAL A 419 6.55 23.78 -30.20
N SER A 420 7.76 23.48 -30.66
CA SER A 420 8.13 23.62 -32.08
C SER A 420 9.01 22.48 -32.59
N TRP A 421 8.81 22.10 -33.85
CA TRP A 421 9.55 21.05 -34.54
C TRP A 421 9.71 21.38 -36.03
N LYS A 422 10.59 20.66 -36.72
CA LYS A 422 10.70 20.70 -38.18
C LYS A 422 9.85 19.59 -38.77
N ASP A 423 9.05 19.91 -39.79
CA ASP A 423 8.33 18.89 -40.55
C ASP A 423 9.24 18.19 -41.58
N ALA A 424 8.68 17.25 -42.36
CA ALA A 424 9.42 16.50 -43.36
C ALA A 424 10.01 17.37 -44.49
N THR A 425 9.50 18.60 -44.69
CA THR A 425 10.02 19.58 -45.67
C THR A 425 11.10 20.48 -45.09
N GLY A 426 11.38 20.36 -43.78
CA GLY A 426 12.28 21.23 -43.03
C GLY A 426 11.63 22.53 -42.54
N ALA A 427 10.33 22.75 -42.82
CA ALA A 427 9.62 23.92 -42.35
C ALA A 427 9.33 23.81 -40.84
N VAL A 428 9.51 24.92 -40.12
CA VAL A 428 9.26 24.97 -38.68
C VAL A 428 7.75 25.08 -38.43
N LYS A 429 7.20 24.11 -37.70
CA LYS A 429 5.83 24.12 -37.18
C LYS A 429 5.88 24.41 -35.68
N SER A 430 4.83 25.04 -35.15
CA SER A 430 4.73 25.32 -33.73
C SER A 430 3.29 25.38 -33.24
N ILE A 431 3.09 24.98 -31.99
CA ILE A 431 1.87 25.16 -31.20
C ILE A 431 2.19 25.87 -29.90
N LYS A 432 1.16 26.39 -29.21
CA LYS A 432 1.32 27.04 -27.92
C LYS A 432 1.62 26.02 -26.81
N LEU A 433 2.58 26.35 -25.95
CA LEU A 433 2.82 25.66 -24.68
C LEU A 433 1.80 26.16 -23.65
N LEU A 434 0.97 25.26 -23.11
CA LEU A 434 -0.16 25.61 -22.25
C LEU A 434 -0.07 24.89 -20.89
N ALA A 435 -0.47 25.59 -19.84
CA ALA A 435 -0.68 25.00 -18.52
C ALA A 435 -1.84 23.98 -18.57
N GLY A 436 -1.73 22.90 -17.79
CA GLY A 436 -2.71 21.81 -17.78
C GLY A 436 -2.63 20.87 -19.00
N LYS A 437 -1.68 21.08 -19.93
CA LYS A 437 -1.38 20.16 -21.03
C LYS A 437 -0.11 19.38 -20.75
N THR A 438 -0.11 18.09 -21.08
CA THR A 438 1.07 17.23 -21.09
C THR A 438 1.38 16.80 -22.52
N TYR A 439 2.58 17.13 -22.96
CA TYR A 439 3.06 16.83 -24.30
C TYR A 439 3.88 15.53 -24.26
N LEU A 440 3.45 14.52 -24.99
CA LEU A 440 4.11 13.22 -25.09
C LEU A 440 4.86 13.15 -26.41
N ARG A 441 6.11 12.69 -26.36
CA ARG A 441 6.85 12.28 -27.55
C ARG A 441 6.49 10.84 -27.94
N PRO A 442 6.75 10.41 -29.19
CA PRO A 442 6.53 9.03 -29.62
C PRO A 442 7.29 8.00 -28.77
N SER A 443 8.42 8.37 -28.16
CA SER A 443 9.15 7.59 -27.14
C SER A 443 8.37 7.32 -25.86
N GLY A 444 7.26 8.05 -25.64
CA GLY A 444 6.50 8.09 -24.41
C GLY A 444 7.06 9.08 -23.38
N TYR A 445 8.17 9.78 -23.66
CA TYR A 445 8.69 10.83 -22.78
C TYR A 445 7.72 12.01 -22.70
N ARG A 446 7.44 12.48 -21.49
CA ARG A 446 6.45 13.54 -21.22
C ARG A 446 7.11 14.86 -20.86
N VAL A 447 6.54 15.96 -21.32
CA VAL A 447 6.92 17.32 -20.93
C VAL A 447 5.67 18.14 -20.61
N HIS A 448 5.69 18.89 -19.51
CA HIS A 448 4.65 19.87 -19.19
C HIS A 448 5.25 21.10 -18.51
N MET A 449 4.48 22.19 -18.44
CA MET A 449 4.85 23.35 -17.65
C MET A 449 4.22 23.29 -16.26
N GLU A 450 5.00 23.62 -15.25
CA GLU A 450 4.61 23.59 -13.84
C GLU A 450 4.99 24.90 -13.16
N GLN A 451 4.11 25.38 -12.30
CA GLN A 451 4.38 26.54 -11.44
C GLN A 451 5.19 26.10 -10.22
N MET A 452 6.26 26.82 -9.90
CA MET A 452 7.10 26.48 -8.76
C MET A 452 6.38 26.78 -7.43
N SER A 453 6.37 25.80 -6.53
CA SER A 453 5.82 25.94 -5.17
C SER A 453 6.45 27.13 -4.43
N GLY A 454 5.62 27.91 -3.73
CA GLY A 454 6.07 29.06 -2.93
C GLY A 454 6.33 30.36 -3.70
N THR A 455 6.24 30.37 -5.04
CA THR A 455 6.40 31.59 -5.84
C THR A 455 5.35 31.70 -6.94
N ASN A 456 4.51 32.74 -6.89
CA ASN A 456 3.41 32.87 -7.86
C ASN A 456 3.84 33.25 -9.29
N SER A 457 5.09 33.66 -9.48
CA SER A 457 5.61 34.18 -10.75
C SER A 457 6.58 33.23 -11.47
N ALA A 458 7.02 32.14 -10.83
CA ALA A 458 8.04 31.26 -11.39
C ALA A 458 7.44 29.99 -11.98
N TRP A 459 7.81 29.69 -13.22
CA TRP A 459 7.43 28.48 -13.94
C TRP A 459 8.67 27.71 -14.41
N ARG A 460 8.50 26.41 -14.65
CA ARG A 460 9.51 25.51 -15.22
C ARG A 460 8.89 24.50 -16.18
N LEU A 461 9.72 23.90 -17.01
CA LEU A 461 9.41 22.68 -17.73
C LEU A 461 9.78 21.45 -16.88
N VAL A 462 8.89 20.48 -16.80
CA VAL A 462 9.13 19.21 -16.11
C VAL A 462 9.05 18.06 -17.12
N GLY A 463 10.10 17.24 -17.13
CA GLY A 463 10.22 16.07 -17.98
C GLY A 463 10.03 14.79 -17.18
N THR A 464 9.28 13.83 -17.71
CA THR A 464 9.06 12.53 -17.05
C THR A 464 9.31 11.38 -18.00
N VAL A 465 10.05 10.38 -17.54
CA VAL A 465 10.38 9.19 -18.34
C VAL A 465 9.13 8.36 -18.67
N ALA A 466 9.23 7.56 -19.73
CA ALA A 466 8.10 6.82 -20.28
C ALA A 466 7.76 5.53 -19.52
N GLU A 467 8.79 4.80 -19.09
CA GLU A 467 8.69 3.51 -18.41
C GLU A 467 8.93 3.68 -16.91
N GLY A 468 7.95 3.30 -16.09
CA GLY A 468 8.03 3.39 -14.63
C GLY A 468 8.56 2.10 -13.99
N THR A 469 9.00 2.19 -12.74
CA THR A 469 9.37 1.02 -11.92
C THR A 469 8.36 0.85 -10.79
N VAL A 470 7.76 -0.34 -10.66
CA VAL A 470 6.95 -0.67 -9.49
C VAL A 470 7.88 -0.96 -8.31
N CYS A 471 7.86 -0.08 -7.31
CA CYS A 471 8.52 -0.28 -6.02
C CYS A 471 7.51 -0.89 -5.04
N HIS A 472 7.77 -2.12 -4.61
CA HIS A 472 6.92 -2.90 -3.71
C HIS A 472 7.56 -2.99 -2.32
N LYS A 473 6.81 -2.62 -1.28
CA LYS A 473 7.27 -2.51 0.12
C LYS A 473 6.40 -3.40 1.03
N PRO A 474 6.62 -4.73 1.03
CA PRO A 474 5.89 -5.67 1.87
C PRO A 474 6.51 -5.79 3.27
N CYS A 475 5.88 -6.60 4.12
CA CYS A 475 6.43 -7.09 5.40
C CYS A 475 7.01 -5.99 6.29
N THR A 476 6.40 -4.81 6.28
CA THR A 476 6.91 -3.61 6.93
C THR A 476 6.12 -3.31 8.19
N VAL A 477 6.75 -3.46 9.36
CA VAL A 477 6.13 -3.26 10.68
C VAL A 477 5.58 -1.84 10.84
N SER A 478 4.68 -1.63 11.81
CA SER A 478 4.12 -0.32 12.11
C SER A 478 5.20 0.72 12.43
N GLY A 479 5.30 1.75 11.58
CA GLY A 479 6.32 2.80 11.63
C GLY A 479 7.61 2.46 10.88
N GLY A 480 7.66 1.37 10.10
CA GLY A 480 8.69 1.09 9.10
C GLY A 480 8.48 1.82 7.76
N GLY A 481 7.43 2.64 7.66
CA GLY A 481 7.17 3.51 6.52
C GLY A 481 6.61 2.79 5.29
N LYS A 482 5.62 1.90 5.46
CA LYS A 482 4.94 1.17 4.37
C LYS A 482 4.34 2.13 3.33
N SER A 483 3.45 3.03 3.76
CA SER A 483 2.74 3.96 2.87
C SER A 483 3.65 5.06 2.31
N GLU A 484 4.78 5.35 2.97
CA GLU A 484 5.77 6.35 2.55
C GLU A 484 6.32 6.10 1.14
N ILE A 485 6.33 4.84 0.68
CA ILE A 485 6.76 4.49 -0.69
C ILE A 485 5.95 5.24 -1.77
N SER A 486 4.67 5.49 -1.48
CA SER A 486 3.71 6.13 -2.38
C SER A 486 3.44 7.61 -2.08
N LYS A 487 3.86 8.12 -0.91
CA LYS A 487 3.69 9.52 -0.54
C LYS A 487 4.55 10.45 -1.41
N ALA A 488 4.04 11.66 -1.63
CA ALA A 488 4.74 12.69 -2.37
C ALA A 488 5.89 13.26 -1.52
N ILE A 489 7.12 13.19 -2.04
CA ILE A 489 8.29 13.79 -1.39
C ILE A 489 8.31 15.33 -1.53
N SER A 490 7.52 15.89 -2.44
CA SER A 490 7.46 17.33 -2.73
C SER A 490 7.15 18.18 -1.49
N TYR A 491 6.35 17.68 -0.55
CA TYR A 491 6.01 18.40 0.68
C TYR A 491 7.17 18.47 1.68
N ALA A 492 8.17 17.59 1.55
CA ALA A 492 9.38 17.61 2.37
C ALA A 492 10.49 18.50 1.77
N ILE A 493 10.29 19.04 0.56
CA ILE A 493 11.26 19.90 -0.11
C ILE A 493 11.14 21.33 0.38
N LEU A 494 12.26 21.89 0.83
CA LEU A 494 12.39 23.23 1.36
C LEU A 494 13.05 24.13 0.33
N PRO A 495 12.50 25.31 0.00
CA PRO A 495 13.21 26.28 -0.82
C PRO A 495 14.37 26.88 -0.03
N GLY A 496 15.52 26.99 -0.68
CA GLY A 496 16.73 27.66 -0.20
C GLY A 496 17.29 28.63 -1.24
N HIS A 497 18.41 29.27 -0.91
CA HIS A 497 19.10 30.20 -1.80
C HIS A 497 20.43 29.59 -2.25
N VAL A 498 20.84 29.85 -3.49
CA VAL A 498 22.21 29.53 -3.92
C VAL A 498 23.15 30.51 -3.23
N PHE A 499 23.93 30.00 -2.28
CA PHE A 499 24.78 30.81 -1.41
C PHE A 499 26.07 31.24 -2.11
N VAL A 500 26.41 32.52 -1.97
CA VAL A 500 27.68 33.13 -2.37
C VAL A 500 28.21 33.88 -1.17
N ALA A 501 29.46 33.66 -0.77
CA ALA A 501 30.08 34.34 0.36
C ALA A 501 30.67 35.70 -0.06
N ASP A 502 31.39 35.71 -1.18
CA ASP A 502 32.02 36.89 -1.78
C ASP A 502 32.02 36.66 -3.30
N PHE A 503 31.15 37.37 -4.02
CA PHE A 503 30.88 37.10 -5.44
C PHE A 503 32.16 37.06 -6.28
N ASP A 504 33.05 38.04 -6.09
CA ASP A 504 34.24 38.13 -6.92
C ASP A 504 35.23 37.02 -6.60
N LYS A 505 35.52 36.79 -5.31
CA LYS A 505 36.46 35.74 -4.90
C LYS A 505 35.94 34.34 -5.21
N ASP A 506 34.65 34.12 -5.01
CA ASP A 506 34.03 32.82 -5.26
C ASP A 506 34.03 32.50 -6.76
N PHE A 507 33.68 33.46 -7.62
CA PHE A 507 33.69 33.25 -9.08
C PHE A 507 35.12 33.18 -9.66
N ASP A 508 36.11 33.80 -9.02
CA ASP A 508 37.52 33.59 -9.36
C ASP A 508 37.96 32.15 -9.08
N GLN A 509 37.55 31.58 -7.94
CA GLN A 509 37.79 30.17 -7.63
C GLN A 509 37.07 29.24 -8.61
N VAL A 510 35.80 29.54 -8.95
CA VAL A 510 35.05 28.79 -9.98
C VAL A 510 35.83 28.79 -11.30
N ALA A 511 36.28 29.96 -11.77
CA ALA A 511 37.05 30.07 -13.01
C ALA A 511 38.37 29.25 -12.96
N ALA A 512 39.09 29.30 -11.85
CA ALA A 512 40.32 28.52 -11.65
C ALA A 512 40.06 27.00 -11.70
N ILE A 513 38.95 26.54 -11.12
CA ILE A 513 38.56 25.12 -11.15
C ILE A 513 38.17 24.68 -12.57
N LEU A 514 37.44 25.51 -13.31
CA LEU A 514 37.05 25.22 -14.70
C LEU A 514 38.27 25.06 -15.63
N ALA A 515 39.35 25.78 -15.36
CA ALA A 515 40.59 25.73 -16.14
C ALA A 515 41.52 24.55 -15.79
N LYS A 516 41.28 23.84 -14.68
CA LYS A 516 42.14 22.74 -14.24
C LYS A 516 42.02 21.52 -15.16
N ASP A 517 43.15 20.85 -15.45
CA ASP A 517 43.13 19.54 -16.10
C ASP A 517 42.75 18.43 -15.09
N PHE A 518 41.72 17.66 -15.45
CA PHE A 518 41.21 16.54 -14.67
C PHE A 518 41.65 15.17 -15.21
N SER A 519 42.44 15.13 -16.29
CA SER A 519 42.79 13.89 -17.01
C SER A 519 43.67 12.93 -16.18
N GLN A 520 44.42 13.44 -15.19
CA GLN A 520 45.39 12.69 -14.37
C GLN A 520 44.87 12.29 -12.97
N ARG A 521 43.56 12.40 -12.74
CA ARG A 521 42.96 12.28 -11.41
C ARG A 521 42.89 10.88 -10.82
N PHE A 522 43.07 9.83 -11.62
CA PHE A 522 42.78 8.46 -11.20
C PHE A 522 43.96 7.86 -10.43
N ARG A 523 43.63 7.03 -9.43
CA ARG A 523 44.61 6.23 -8.67
C ARG A 523 45.26 5.17 -9.56
N ASP A 524 44.46 4.55 -10.42
CA ASP A 524 44.95 3.64 -11.45
C ASP A 524 45.39 4.46 -12.67
N ALA A 525 46.71 4.48 -12.90
CA ALA A 525 47.33 5.22 -13.99
C ALA A 525 46.82 4.81 -15.38
N ALA A 526 46.32 3.57 -15.55
CA ALA A 526 45.74 3.12 -16.81
C ALA A 526 44.44 3.85 -17.19
N ASN A 527 43.81 4.57 -16.25
CA ASN A 527 42.62 5.37 -16.51
C ASN A 527 42.92 6.85 -16.77
N ASN A 528 44.16 7.29 -16.55
CA ASN A 528 44.56 8.66 -16.83
C ASN A 528 44.60 8.92 -18.34
N GLY A 529 44.25 10.14 -18.73
CA GLY A 529 44.16 10.56 -20.14
C GLY A 529 42.91 10.06 -20.91
N LYS A 530 42.12 9.13 -20.35
CA LYS A 530 40.91 8.61 -21.02
C LYS A 530 39.71 9.55 -20.97
N ASP A 531 39.58 10.35 -19.92
CA ASP A 531 38.48 11.32 -19.76
C ASP A 531 39.01 12.75 -19.73
N THR A 532 38.94 13.41 -20.89
CA THR A 532 39.42 14.77 -21.16
C THR A 532 38.29 15.79 -21.30
N ARG A 533 37.03 15.40 -21.06
CA ARG A 533 35.86 16.27 -21.23
C ARG A 533 35.94 17.45 -20.26
N LEU A 534 35.82 18.68 -20.74
CA LEU A 534 35.78 19.88 -19.89
C LEU A 534 34.49 19.95 -19.06
N ILE A 535 34.48 20.73 -17.96
CA ILE A 535 33.29 20.88 -17.10
C ILE A 535 32.08 21.38 -17.90
N LEU A 536 32.23 22.50 -18.62
CA LEU A 536 31.14 23.14 -19.37
C LEU A 536 30.82 22.47 -20.72
N SER A 537 31.61 21.47 -21.13
CA SER A 537 31.37 20.75 -22.40
C SER A 537 29.98 20.09 -22.42
N PRO A 538 29.23 20.19 -23.53
CA PRO A 538 27.92 19.55 -23.65
C PRO A 538 28.01 18.01 -23.61
N GLN A 539 29.18 17.42 -23.90
CA GLN A 539 29.46 15.99 -23.77
C GLN A 539 29.65 15.53 -22.31
N ARG A 540 29.63 16.47 -21.35
CA ARG A 540 29.74 16.20 -19.91
C ARG A 540 28.43 16.54 -19.21
N SER A 541 27.77 15.56 -18.61
CA SER A 541 26.51 15.77 -17.89
C SER A 541 26.73 16.39 -16.50
N LEU A 542 25.72 17.05 -15.94
CA LEU A 542 25.75 17.59 -14.57
C LEU A 542 26.14 16.51 -13.54
N GLY A 543 25.50 15.35 -13.58
CA GLY A 543 25.84 14.23 -12.69
C GLY A 543 27.30 13.78 -12.80
N SER A 544 27.90 13.85 -14.00
CA SER A 544 29.32 13.52 -14.16
C SER A 544 30.27 14.61 -13.61
N VAL A 545 29.81 15.87 -13.54
CA VAL A 545 30.52 16.97 -12.87
C VAL A 545 30.41 16.81 -11.35
N ILE A 546 29.24 16.46 -10.82
CA ILE A 546 29.06 16.12 -9.39
C ILE A 546 30.00 14.98 -9.01
N LYS A 547 30.03 13.88 -9.79
CA LYS A 547 30.95 12.76 -9.58
C LYS A 547 32.42 13.20 -9.58
N LEU A 548 32.80 14.11 -10.49
CA LEU A 548 34.16 14.64 -10.62
C LEU A 548 34.62 15.41 -9.39
N LEU A 549 33.72 16.18 -8.78
CA LEU A 549 33.98 17.04 -7.62
C LEU A 549 33.55 16.39 -6.29
N THR A 550 33.24 15.09 -6.32
CA THR A 550 32.94 14.28 -5.12
C THR A 550 34.10 13.32 -4.86
N PRO A 551 34.72 13.36 -3.67
CA PRO A 551 35.91 12.56 -3.35
C PRO A 551 35.65 11.05 -3.48
N SER A 552 36.69 10.29 -3.83
CA SER A 552 36.63 8.84 -4.02
C SER A 552 37.94 8.18 -3.59
N ARG A 553 37.91 7.50 -2.45
CA ARG A 553 39.08 6.78 -1.91
C ARG A 553 39.60 5.71 -2.88
N ARG A 554 38.71 5.08 -3.66
CA ARG A 554 39.03 3.97 -4.59
C ARG A 554 39.44 4.42 -5.99
N GLU A 555 38.77 5.44 -6.55
CA GLU A 555 38.98 5.82 -7.96
C GLU A 555 40.05 6.88 -8.12
N TYR A 556 40.17 7.80 -7.17
CA TYR A 556 41.01 8.98 -7.31
C TYR A 556 42.32 8.87 -6.53
N SER A 557 43.36 9.52 -7.05
CA SER A 557 44.63 9.66 -6.36
C SER A 557 44.44 10.40 -5.03
N GLU A 558 45.36 10.20 -4.09
CA GLU A 558 45.31 10.89 -2.80
C GLU A 558 45.44 12.40 -2.97
N GLU A 559 46.36 12.85 -3.82
CA GLU A 559 46.53 14.26 -4.18
C GLU A 559 45.23 14.88 -4.71
N TYR A 560 44.53 14.22 -5.63
CA TYR A 560 43.28 14.74 -6.19
C TYR A 560 42.16 14.77 -5.15
N ASN A 561 42.06 13.76 -4.29
CA ASN A 561 41.09 13.75 -3.19
C ASN A 561 41.35 14.87 -2.18
N THR A 562 42.61 15.11 -1.81
CA THR A 562 43.01 16.23 -0.95
C THR A 562 42.62 17.56 -1.58
N TRP A 563 42.90 17.74 -2.88
CA TRP A 563 42.49 18.94 -3.62
C TRP A 563 40.97 19.13 -3.65
N ILE A 564 40.17 18.11 -4.00
CA ILE A 564 38.70 18.23 -4.02
C ILE A 564 38.14 18.55 -2.63
N THR A 565 38.72 17.97 -1.57
CA THR A 565 38.25 18.16 -0.19
C THR A 565 38.52 19.58 0.30
N ALA A 566 39.59 20.22 -0.20
CA ALA A 566 39.91 21.61 0.10
C ALA A 566 38.95 22.61 -0.58
N ILE A 567 38.20 22.22 -1.61
CA ILE A 567 37.22 23.09 -2.27
C ILE A 567 35.99 23.24 -1.35
N PRO A 568 35.62 24.48 -0.95
CA PRO A 568 34.41 24.71 -0.16
C PRO A 568 33.15 24.19 -0.86
N GLN A 569 32.15 23.71 -0.09
CA GLN A 569 30.95 23.11 -0.70
C GLN A 569 30.16 24.11 -1.54
N HIS A 570 30.04 25.37 -1.09
CA HIS A 570 29.32 26.40 -1.85
C HIS A 570 29.97 26.68 -3.21
N ILE A 571 31.31 26.63 -3.31
CA ILE A 571 32.02 26.75 -4.61
C ILE A 571 31.65 25.61 -5.56
N LYS A 572 31.51 24.37 -5.05
CA LYS A 572 31.05 23.23 -5.88
C LYS A 572 29.62 23.43 -6.34
N GLU A 573 28.74 23.92 -5.47
CA GLU A 573 27.36 24.26 -5.81
C GLU A 573 27.31 25.31 -6.93
N LEU A 574 28.13 26.37 -6.85
CA LEU A 574 28.24 27.38 -7.90
C LEU A 574 28.68 26.78 -9.25
N ILE A 575 29.61 25.80 -9.24
CA ILE A 575 30.00 25.07 -10.46
C ILE A 575 28.82 24.25 -11.01
N PHE A 576 28.02 23.62 -10.16
CA PHE A 576 26.86 22.83 -10.57
C PHE A 576 25.76 23.72 -11.16
N VAL A 577 25.48 24.85 -10.52
CA VAL A 577 24.55 25.88 -11.00
C VAL A 577 25.01 26.42 -12.34
N LEU A 578 26.28 26.83 -12.45
CA LEU A 578 26.85 27.28 -13.73
C LEU A 578 26.72 26.19 -14.79
N LYS A 579 27.08 24.94 -14.49
CA LYS A 579 26.97 23.82 -15.44
C LYS A 579 25.53 23.62 -15.92
N ARG A 580 24.56 23.78 -15.04
CA ARG A 580 23.13 23.61 -15.34
C ARG A 580 22.62 24.69 -16.29
N PHE A 581 22.95 25.95 -16.03
CA PHE A 581 22.42 27.09 -16.77
C PHE A 581 23.27 27.50 -17.99
N HIS A 582 24.52 27.03 -18.06
CA HIS A 582 25.44 27.38 -19.14
C HIS A 582 24.88 27.07 -20.53
N LYS A 583 24.84 28.09 -21.38
CA LYS A 583 24.54 27.96 -22.80
C LYS A 583 25.82 28.02 -23.63
N ALA A 584 25.88 27.23 -24.70
CA ALA A 584 27.05 27.20 -25.59
C ALA A 584 27.41 28.59 -26.15
N GLU A 585 26.40 29.44 -26.38
CA GLU A 585 26.56 30.81 -26.87
C GLU A 585 27.27 31.76 -25.89
N TRP A 586 27.29 31.46 -24.58
CA TRP A 586 27.97 32.29 -23.58
C TRP A 586 29.49 32.20 -23.70
N GLY A 587 30.02 31.08 -24.21
CA GLY A 587 31.46 30.87 -24.38
C GLY A 587 32.24 31.19 -23.10
N ALA A 588 33.25 32.07 -23.22
CA ALA A 588 34.05 32.52 -22.08
C ALA A 588 33.37 33.61 -21.22
N HIS A 589 32.26 34.20 -21.68
CA HIS A 589 31.57 35.33 -21.06
C HIS A 589 30.45 34.92 -20.08
N TRP A 590 30.43 33.66 -19.66
CA TRP A 590 29.40 33.13 -18.76
C TRP A 590 29.27 33.89 -17.43
N ARG A 591 30.34 34.54 -16.95
CA ARG A 591 30.34 35.27 -15.67
C ARG A 591 29.41 36.49 -15.69
N GLU A 592 29.22 37.12 -16.85
CA GLU A 592 28.40 38.33 -17.01
C GLU A 592 26.91 38.08 -16.73
N HIS A 593 26.48 36.82 -16.80
CA HIS A 593 25.12 36.41 -16.51
C HIS A 593 24.83 36.25 -15.02
N PHE A 594 25.85 36.21 -14.17
CA PHE A 594 25.72 36.01 -12.73
C PHE A 594 25.95 37.29 -11.96
N SER A 595 25.20 37.49 -10.88
CA SER A 595 25.33 38.67 -10.02
C SER A 595 24.78 38.43 -8.61
N VAL A 596 24.97 39.39 -7.71
CA VAL A 596 24.30 39.48 -6.41
C VAL A 596 23.71 40.88 -6.23
N ASP A 597 22.68 41.03 -5.41
CA ASP A 597 22.15 42.36 -5.07
C ASP A 597 23.17 43.17 -4.26
N THR A 598 23.11 44.50 -4.35
CA THR A 598 23.77 45.36 -3.35
C THR A 598 22.73 45.76 -2.31
N ILE A 599 22.80 45.16 -1.12
CA ILE A 599 21.86 45.38 -0.01
C ILE A 599 22.57 46.27 1.02
N ASN A 600 22.01 47.46 1.28
CA ASN A 600 22.59 48.44 2.21
C ASN A 600 24.07 48.77 1.92
N GLY A 601 24.46 48.84 0.65
CA GLY A 601 25.83 49.13 0.21
C GLY A 601 26.81 47.96 0.32
N ARG A 602 26.34 46.74 0.60
CA ARG A 602 27.15 45.52 0.64
C ARG A 602 26.66 44.51 -0.40
N PRO A 603 27.55 43.75 -1.05
CA PRO A 603 27.14 42.60 -1.85
C PRO A 603 26.30 41.63 -1.01
N GLY A 604 25.18 41.18 -1.57
CA GLY A 604 24.32 40.17 -0.99
C GLY A 604 24.90 38.77 -1.15
N TYR A 605 24.24 37.81 -0.51
CA TYR A 605 24.70 36.40 -0.44
C TYR A 605 23.89 35.44 -1.32
N GLU A 606 22.96 35.97 -2.12
CA GLU A 606 22.03 35.20 -2.94
C GLU A 606 22.38 35.37 -4.42
N LEU A 607 22.75 34.27 -5.08
CA LEU A 607 23.12 34.31 -6.50
C LEU A 607 21.92 34.63 -7.38
N LYS A 608 22.16 35.46 -8.39
CA LYS A 608 21.22 35.77 -9.47
C LYS A 608 21.75 35.30 -10.82
N LEU A 609 20.83 34.91 -11.69
CA LEU A 609 21.05 34.71 -13.12
C LEU A 609 20.22 35.72 -13.89
N ASP A 610 20.86 36.58 -14.70
CA ASP A 610 20.22 37.64 -15.49
C ASP A 610 19.24 38.50 -14.64
N GLY A 611 19.64 38.84 -13.41
CA GLY A 611 18.86 39.64 -12.46
C GLY A 611 17.80 38.86 -11.65
N ARG A 612 17.55 37.58 -11.95
CA ARG A 612 16.60 36.72 -11.24
C ARG A 612 17.30 35.92 -10.14
N LYS A 613 16.79 35.97 -8.91
CA LYS A 613 17.28 35.16 -7.79
C LYS A 613 17.15 33.67 -8.11
N LEU A 614 18.23 32.92 -7.90
CA LEU A 614 18.22 31.46 -8.03
C LEU A 614 17.78 30.83 -6.72
N VAL A 615 16.88 29.85 -6.83
CA VAL A 615 16.38 29.05 -5.71
C VAL A 615 16.99 27.66 -5.84
N THR A 616 17.51 27.15 -4.73
CA THR A 616 17.91 25.75 -4.62
C THR A 616 16.84 25.00 -3.83
N ASN A 617 16.63 23.73 -4.15
CA ASN A 617 15.68 22.89 -3.42
C ASN A 617 16.46 22.04 -2.44
N CYS A 618 16.05 21.98 -1.19
CA CYS A 618 16.72 21.20 -0.16
C CYS A 618 15.79 20.14 0.43
N LEU A 619 16.36 19.07 0.97
CA LEU A 619 15.63 18.04 1.69
C LEU A 619 16.28 17.78 3.06
N ARG A 620 15.47 17.61 4.09
CA ARG A 620 15.95 17.09 5.38
C ARG A 620 16.29 15.60 5.23
N VAL A 621 17.45 15.20 5.75
CA VAL A 621 17.85 13.79 5.90
C VAL A 621 18.39 13.56 7.32
N GLY A 622 17.46 13.39 8.24
CA GLY A 622 17.71 13.17 9.66
C GLY A 622 18.00 14.45 10.45
N PHE A 623 18.40 14.23 11.70
CA PHE A 623 18.63 15.27 12.71
C PHE A 623 20.04 15.16 13.29
N GLU A 624 20.58 16.28 13.74
CA GLU A 624 21.76 16.31 14.61
C GLU A 624 21.39 15.91 16.06
N GLU A 625 22.38 15.67 16.92
CA GLU A 625 22.15 15.25 18.32
C GLU A 625 21.32 16.27 19.13
N ASP A 626 21.41 17.56 18.80
CA ASP A 626 20.64 18.64 19.43
C ASP A 626 19.20 18.77 18.88
N GLY A 627 18.83 17.95 17.90
CA GLY A 627 17.53 17.97 17.25
C GLY A 627 17.40 18.95 16.09
N SER A 628 18.46 19.65 15.70
CA SER A 628 18.48 20.49 14.50
C SER A 628 18.41 19.65 13.22
N TRP A 629 17.91 20.25 12.13
CA TRP A 629 17.68 19.53 10.88
C TRP A 629 18.97 19.41 10.06
N ARG A 630 19.23 18.22 9.53
CA ARG A 630 20.29 17.99 8.54
C ARG A 630 19.73 18.21 7.15
N VAL A 631 20.01 19.37 6.56
CA VAL A 631 19.40 19.81 5.30
C VAL A 631 20.43 19.76 4.16
N PHE A 632 20.05 19.15 3.04
CA PHE A 632 20.94 18.93 1.89
C PHE A 632 20.34 19.45 0.59
N GLY A 633 21.14 20.14 -0.22
CA GLY A 633 20.77 20.60 -1.56
C GLY A 633 20.51 19.43 -2.51
N LEU A 634 19.34 19.45 -3.14
CA LEU A 634 18.95 18.60 -4.24
C LEU A 634 19.54 19.13 -5.53
N ARG A 635 19.77 18.24 -6.50
CA ARG A 635 20.26 18.64 -7.81
C ARG A 635 19.33 19.65 -8.47
N ASN A 636 19.93 20.63 -9.13
CA ASN A 636 19.19 21.64 -9.90
C ASN A 636 18.37 21.09 -11.09
N ASP A 637 18.58 19.83 -11.48
CA ASP A 637 17.77 19.11 -12.48
C ASP A 637 16.88 18.03 -11.85
N PHE A 638 16.87 17.87 -10.52
CA PHE A 638 16.00 16.93 -9.83
C PHE A 638 14.57 17.48 -9.76
N HIS A 639 13.63 16.62 -10.12
CA HIS A 639 12.22 16.78 -9.79
C HIS A 639 11.75 15.52 -9.06
N PRO A 640 10.89 15.63 -8.02
CA PRO A 640 10.20 14.47 -7.45
C PRO A 640 9.65 13.53 -8.52
N ALA A 641 9.82 12.24 -8.35
CA ALA A 641 9.24 11.28 -9.28
C ALA A 641 7.70 11.36 -9.25
N VAL A 642 7.08 11.17 -10.42
CA VAL A 642 5.63 10.98 -10.49
C VAL A 642 5.34 9.56 -10.01
N LYS A 643 4.43 9.43 -9.04
CA LYS A 643 4.05 8.14 -8.44
C LYS A 643 2.58 7.86 -8.72
N VAL A 644 2.27 6.67 -9.23
CA VAL A 644 0.92 6.11 -9.24
C VAL A 644 0.89 5.04 -8.16
N GLN A 645 0.09 5.23 -7.12
CA GLN A 645 0.00 4.25 -6.03
C GLN A 645 -0.60 2.94 -6.58
N MET A 646 0.06 1.82 -6.30
CA MET A 646 -0.36 0.49 -6.73
C MET A 646 -0.90 -0.34 -5.56
N GLU A 647 -0.44 -0.04 -4.34
CA GLU A 647 -0.71 -0.78 -3.12
C GLU A 647 -0.62 0.17 -1.92
N ASP A 648 -1.30 -0.16 -0.81
CA ASP A 648 -1.14 0.57 0.45
C ASP A 648 -1.17 -0.36 1.66
N ASP A 649 -2.21 -1.18 1.84
CA ASP A 649 -2.41 -1.97 3.07
C ASP A 649 -2.96 -3.40 2.86
N ILE A 650 -3.89 -3.62 1.93
CA ILE A 650 -4.39 -4.95 1.57
C ILE A 650 -4.14 -5.20 0.07
N THR A 651 -3.10 -5.97 -0.23
CA THR A 651 -2.69 -6.29 -1.59
C THR A 651 -3.04 -7.74 -1.92
N ALA A 652 -3.62 -7.95 -3.10
CA ALA A 652 -3.65 -9.26 -3.75
C ALA A 652 -2.51 -9.34 -4.77
N SER A 653 -1.82 -10.47 -4.84
CA SER A 653 -0.71 -10.65 -5.78
C SER A 653 -0.70 -12.03 -6.42
N VAL A 654 -0.01 -12.15 -7.56
CA VAL A 654 0.14 -13.40 -8.30
C VAL A 654 1.51 -13.45 -8.98
N VAL A 655 2.12 -14.63 -8.99
CA VAL A 655 3.36 -14.89 -9.75
C VAL A 655 3.02 -15.62 -11.04
N ALA A 656 3.29 -14.97 -12.16
CA ALA A 656 2.98 -15.46 -13.49
C ALA A 656 4.26 -15.90 -14.22
N PRO A 657 4.23 -17.03 -14.94
CA PRO A 657 5.37 -17.50 -15.71
C PRO A 657 5.55 -16.64 -16.97
N VAL A 658 6.77 -16.20 -17.26
CA VAL A 658 7.06 -15.31 -18.40
C VAL A 658 6.64 -15.92 -19.74
N LYS A 659 6.70 -17.25 -19.88
CA LYS A 659 6.25 -17.97 -21.09
C LYS A 659 4.78 -17.75 -21.46
N ALA A 660 3.93 -17.39 -20.50
CA ALA A 660 2.51 -17.11 -20.72
C ALA A 660 2.26 -15.66 -21.16
N LEU A 661 3.28 -14.79 -21.08
CA LEU A 661 3.15 -13.36 -21.25
C LEU A 661 3.83 -12.91 -22.54
N LYS A 662 3.21 -11.94 -23.21
CA LYS A 662 3.78 -11.28 -24.39
C LYS A 662 4.11 -9.83 -24.04
N ASN A 663 5.02 -9.20 -24.77
CA ASN A 663 5.24 -7.74 -24.68
C ASN A 663 5.62 -7.22 -23.26
N LEU A 664 6.35 -8.02 -22.47
CA LEU A 664 6.93 -7.56 -21.21
C LEU A 664 8.00 -6.48 -21.44
N PRO A 665 8.28 -5.63 -20.42
CA PRO A 665 9.44 -4.74 -20.43
C PRO A 665 10.73 -5.49 -20.81
N ALA A 666 11.56 -4.89 -21.66
CA ALA A 666 12.76 -5.55 -22.20
C ALA A 666 13.73 -6.05 -21.12
N ASN A 667 13.83 -5.32 -20.00
CA ASN A 667 14.66 -5.68 -18.86
C ASN A 667 14.18 -6.92 -18.09
N LEU A 668 13.01 -7.49 -18.44
CA LEU A 668 12.43 -8.67 -17.78
C LEU A 668 12.37 -9.90 -18.68
N HIS A 669 12.86 -9.82 -19.91
CA HIS A 669 12.81 -10.95 -20.87
C HIS A 669 13.66 -12.15 -20.43
N ALA A 670 14.68 -11.93 -19.60
CA ALA A 670 15.52 -12.99 -19.04
C ALA A 670 14.92 -13.65 -17.77
N SER A 671 13.81 -13.12 -17.23
CA SER A 671 13.15 -13.68 -16.04
C SER A 671 12.35 -14.93 -16.40
N VAL A 672 12.22 -15.87 -15.45
CA VAL A 672 11.36 -17.07 -15.63
C VAL A 672 9.93 -16.83 -15.16
N ALA A 673 9.76 -15.93 -14.18
CA ALA A 673 8.48 -15.51 -13.63
C ALA A 673 8.54 -14.04 -13.19
N VAL A 674 7.37 -13.41 -13.10
CA VAL A 674 7.21 -12.02 -12.65
C VAL A 674 6.00 -11.92 -11.72
N LYS A 675 6.05 -10.99 -10.75
CA LYS A 675 4.97 -10.75 -9.79
C LYS A 675 4.11 -9.57 -10.22
N PHE A 676 2.80 -9.73 -10.12
CA PHE A 676 1.81 -8.67 -10.28
C PHE A 676 1.08 -8.43 -8.96
N VAL A 677 0.71 -7.18 -8.71
CA VAL A 677 0.09 -6.71 -7.46
C VAL A 677 -1.10 -5.83 -7.80
N GLU A 678 -2.17 -5.93 -7.01
CA GLU A 678 -3.33 -5.06 -7.10
C GLU A 678 -3.87 -4.74 -5.70
N ASN A 679 -4.14 -3.46 -5.45
CA ASN A 679 -4.80 -3.02 -4.24
C ASN A 679 -6.26 -3.46 -4.22
N THR A 680 -6.65 -4.18 -3.17
CA THR A 680 -8.03 -4.68 -2.98
C THR A 680 -9.00 -3.60 -2.51
N GLU A 681 -8.49 -2.41 -2.16
CA GLU A 681 -9.23 -1.32 -1.54
C GLU A 681 -9.49 -0.18 -2.55
N ALA A 682 -10.70 0.38 -2.52
CA ALA A 682 -11.07 1.62 -3.23
C ALA A 682 -10.82 2.88 -2.40
N ARG A 683 -10.80 2.74 -1.07
CA ARG A 683 -10.51 3.82 -0.12
C ARG A 683 -9.59 3.34 0.99
N LEU A 684 -8.68 4.20 1.43
CA LEU A 684 -7.61 3.89 2.36
C LEU A 684 -7.91 4.49 3.73
N PHE A 685 -7.86 3.67 4.77
CA PHE A 685 -8.15 4.10 6.14
C PHE A 685 -6.94 4.76 6.80
N GLN A 686 -6.65 5.98 6.36
CA GLN A 686 -5.48 6.75 6.76
C GLN A 686 -5.53 7.20 8.22
N ARG A 687 -4.33 7.33 8.82
CA ARG A 687 -4.13 7.98 10.11
C ARG A 687 -3.22 9.19 9.90
N PRO A 688 -3.78 10.41 9.79
CA PRO A 688 -3.01 11.60 9.48
C PRO A 688 -2.34 12.16 10.73
N ASP A 689 -1.25 11.53 11.17
CA ASP A 689 -0.53 11.90 12.40
C ASP A 689 0.01 13.35 12.35
N ASP A 690 0.44 13.81 11.16
CA ASP A 690 1.06 15.13 10.99
C ASP A 690 0.04 16.25 10.72
N ALA A 691 -1.21 15.93 10.38
CA ALA A 691 -2.25 16.91 10.04
C ALA A 691 -2.75 17.72 11.26
N VAL A 692 -2.30 17.35 12.46
CA VAL A 692 -2.46 18.17 13.66
C VAL A 692 -1.71 19.50 13.54
N HIS A 693 -0.62 19.52 12.77
CA HIS A 693 0.13 20.72 12.44
C HIS A 693 -0.51 21.39 11.21
N ARG A 694 -1.22 22.49 11.46
CA ARG A 694 -1.96 23.26 10.44
C ARG A 694 -1.05 23.59 9.25
N GLY A 695 -1.47 23.22 8.04
CA GLY A 695 -0.74 23.47 6.79
C GLY A 695 0.43 22.55 6.50
N TYR A 696 0.69 21.54 7.34
CA TYR A 696 1.81 20.63 7.13
C TYR A 696 1.43 19.47 6.20
N ASP A 697 0.36 18.73 6.52
CA ASP A 697 -0.13 17.63 5.68
C ASP A 697 -1.19 18.14 4.68
N HIS A 698 -0.70 18.69 3.57
CA HIS A 698 -1.54 19.23 2.51
C HIS A 698 -2.53 18.21 1.93
N GLN A 699 -2.14 16.94 1.85
CA GLN A 699 -3.01 15.90 1.29
C GLN A 699 -4.14 15.58 2.26
N ALA A 700 -3.84 15.37 3.54
CA ALA A 700 -4.88 15.09 4.53
C ALA A 700 -5.86 16.25 4.68
N GLU A 701 -5.38 17.51 4.67
CA GLU A 701 -6.27 18.67 4.72
C GLU A 701 -7.18 18.78 3.49
N ALA A 702 -6.65 18.53 2.29
CA ALA A 702 -7.45 18.52 1.06
C ALA A 702 -8.49 17.39 1.06
N ASP A 703 -8.09 16.18 1.46
CA ASP A 703 -8.99 15.03 1.53
C ASP A 703 -10.10 15.25 2.57
N MET A 704 -9.74 15.70 3.77
CA MET A 704 -10.70 15.93 4.87
C MET A 704 -11.61 17.13 4.65
N ALA A 705 -11.22 18.08 3.79
CA ALA A 705 -12.09 19.16 3.34
C ALA A 705 -13.06 18.73 2.24
N SER A 706 -12.82 17.58 1.58
CA SER A 706 -13.60 17.12 0.45
C SER A 706 -14.97 16.50 0.87
N PRO A 707 -16.06 16.75 0.12
CA PRO A 707 -17.35 16.13 0.36
C PRO A 707 -17.36 14.59 0.21
N GLY A 708 -18.31 13.92 0.86
CA GLY A 708 -18.48 12.46 0.79
C GLY A 708 -17.47 11.64 1.61
N SER A 709 -16.75 12.28 2.52
CA SER A 709 -15.76 11.68 3.42
C SER A 709 -16.40 10.86 4.54
N PHE A 710 -15.82 9.69 4.81
CA PHE A 710 -16.07 8.92 6.03
C PHE A 710 -14.95 9.23 7.01
N ILE A 711 -15.30 9.73 8.19
CA ILE A 711 -14.36 10.25 9.19
C ILE A 711 -14.62 9.58 10.53
N SER A 712 -13.56 9.33 11.29
CA SER A 712 -13.65 8.78 12.64
C SER A 712 -12.59 9.39 13.56
N ASN A 713 -12.92 9.52 14.84
CA ASN A 713 -12.03 10.03 15.88
C ASN A 713 -11.61 11.50 15.71
N PHE A 714 -12.55 12.35 15.31
CA PHE A 714 -12.42 13.81 15.31
C PHE A 714 -13.49 14.45 16.19
N GLU A 715 -13.24 15.68 16.65
CA GLU A 715 -14.25 16.48 17.34
C GLU A 715 -15.33 16.98 16.36
N PRO A 716 -16.63 16.89 16.72
CA PRO A 716 -17.74 17.47 15.94
C PRO A 716 -17.83 18.99 16.20
N LEU A 717 -17.12 19.79 15.41
CA LEU A 717 -17.09 21.25 15.54
C LEU A 717 -18.35 21.91 14.96
N THR A 718 -18.69 23.10 15.43
CA THR A 718 -19.90 23.87 15.08
C THR A 718 -19.56 25.23 14.44
N GLY A 719 -20.56 25.96 13.95
CA GLY A 719 -20.33 27.31 13.41
C GLY A 719 -19.69 28.30 14.41
N ASP A 720 -19.90 28.11 15.71
CA ASP A 720 -19.24 28.91 16.75
C ASP A 720 -17.75 28.61 16.82
N ASP A 721 -17.38 27.33 16.76
CA ASP A 721 -15.98 26.90 16.71
C ASP A 721 -15.30 27.40 15.43
N ALA A 722 -16.01 27.38 14.30
CA ALA A 722 -15.51 27.92 13.04
C ALA A 722 -15.20 29.42 13.14
N ARG A 723 -16.08 30.22 13.76
CA ARG A 723 -15.85 31.64 14.01
C ARG A 723 -14.66 31.87 14.94
N ALA A 724 -14.53 31.10 16.02
CA ALA A 724 -13.38 31.16 16.92
C ALA A 724 -12.06 30.82 16.20
N LEU A 725 -12.07 29.84 15.28
CA LEU A 725 -10.90 29.51 14.46
C LEU A 725 -10.52 30.64 13.50
N ILE A 726 -11.50 31.38 12.95
CA ILE A 726 -11.25 32.53 12.06
C ILE A 726 -10.71 33.72 12.87
N GLU A 727 -11.21 33.95 14.09
CA GLU A 727 -10.72 34.99 14.99
C GLU A 727 -9.23 34.79 15.36
N ASP A 728 -8.76 33.54 15.46
CA ASP A 728 -7.33 33.20 15.46
C ASP A 728 -6.72 33.37 14.05
N ALA A 729 -6.58 34.61 13.60
CA ALA A 729 -6.14 34.93 12.24
C ALA A 729 -4.76 34.31 11.88
N ILE A 730 -3.84 34.21 12.83
CA ILE A 730 -2.53 33.58 12.60
C ILE A 730 -2.71 32.09 12.34
N GLY A 731 -3.44 31.42 13.23
CA GLY A 731 -3.70 30.00 13.13
C GLY A 731 -4.59 29.60 11.96
N TYR A 732 -5.57 30.42 11.59
CA TYR A 732 -6.40 30.24 10.40
C TYR A 732 -5.57 30.26 9.12
N ASN A 733 -4.67 31.24 8.99
CA ASN A 733 -3.81 31.38 7.82
C ASN A 733 -2.75 30.28 7.70
N ALA A 734 -2.47 29.55 8.78
CA ALA A 734 -1.60 28.38 8.75
C ALA A 734 -2.24 27.16 8.06
N TYR A 735 -3.58 27.02 8.04
CA TYR A 735 -4.24 25.95 7.28
C TYR A 735 -4.04 26.12 5.77
N THR A 736 -4.11 25.02 5.02
CA THR A 736 -4.19 25.06 3.56
C THR A 736 -5.51 25.67 3.08
N ALA A 737 -5.56 26.12 1.81
CA ALA A 737 -6.75 26.74 1.24
C ALA A 737 -8.02 25.89 1.36
N PRO A 738 -8.02 24.56 1.06
CA PRO A 738 -9.24 23.74 1.20
C PRO A 738 -9.81 23.73 2.62
N MET A 739 -8.95 23.62 3.64
CA MET A 739 -9.40 23.60 5.04
C MET A 739 -9.88 24.99 5.49
N ARG A 740 -9.24 26.07 5.03
CA ARG A 740 -9.69 27.45 5.29
C ARG A 740 -11.06 27.74 4.66
N ASP A 741 -11.29 27.23 3.45
CA ASP A 741 -12.56 27.37 2.75
C ASP A 741 -13.68 26.65 3.49
N LEU A 742 -13.43 25.41 3.92
CA LEU A 742 -14.37 24.65 4.76
C LEU A 742 -14.72 25.39 6.07
N ILE A 743 -13.72 25.90 6.79
CA ILE A 743 -13.92 26.62 8.06
C ILE A 743 -14.75 27.88 7.81
N ARG A 744 -14.45 28.65 6.76
CA ARG A 744 -15.22 29.84 6.40
C ARG A 744 -16.68 29.48 6.10
N ASP A 745 -16.90 28.47 5.28
CA ASP A 745 -18.25 28.04 4.91
C ASP A 745 -19.04 27.53 6.14
N ALA A 746 -18.34 26.95 7.14
CA ALA A 746 -18.94 26.51 8.40
C ALA A 746 -19.30 27.64 9.35
N ALA A 747 -18.67 28.81 9.22
CA ALA A 747 -18.91 29.98 10.06
C ALA A 747 -20.17 30.78 9.67
N GLU A 748 -20.79 30.48 8.53
CA GLU A 748 -22.02 31.13 8.07
C GLU A 748 -23.21 30.87 9.03
N PRO A 749 -24.07 31.85 9.35
CA PRO A 749 -25.11 31.71 10.38
C PRO A 749 -26.12 30.56 10.16
N ASP A 750 -26.49 30.28 8.91
CA ASP A 750 -27.45 29.23 8.53
C ASP A 750 -26.76 27.99 7.93
N ALA A 751 -25.50 27.80 8.29
CA ALA A 751 -24.67 26.69 7.85
C ALA A 751 -25.31 25.31 8.11
N LYS A 752 -25.57 24.55 7.04
CA LYS A 752 -25.99 23.13 7.11
C LYS A 752 -25.04 22.21 6.35
N PRO A 753 -24.79 20.98 6.83
CA PRO A 753 -25.10 20.43 8.15
C PRO A 753 -24.47 21.23 9.30
N LYS A 754 -24.97 21.04 10.53
CA LYS A 754 -24.52 21.77 11.74
C LYS A 754 -23.03 21.56 12.05
N TYR A 755 -22.53 20.36 11.79
CA TYR A 755 -21.19 19.96 12.22
C TYR A 755 -20.17 19.98 11.08
N PHE A 756 -18.91 20.20 11.40
CA PHE A 756 -17.76 19.97 10.53
C PHE A 756 -16.59 19.39 11.33
N VAL A 757 -15.54 18.93 10.66
CA VAL A 757 -14.28 18.55 11.32
C VAL A 757 -13.11 19.35 10.79
N SER A 758 -12.09 19.52 11.63
CA SER A 758 -10.82 20.17 11.29
C SER A 758 -9.68 19.17 11.45
N SER A 759 -8.67 19.23 10.58
CA SER A 759 -7.45 18.40 10.65
C SER A 759 -6.73 18.50 12.00
N ALA A 760 -6.82 19.66 12.65
CA ALA A 760 -6.11 19.92 13.92
C ALA A 760 -6.86 19.46 15.18
N HIS A 761 -8.11 18.98 15.08
CA HIS A 761 -8.98 18.74 16.24
C HIS A 761 -9.44 17.29 16.30
N SER A 762 -8.51 16.40 16.70
CA SER A 762 -8.85 14.99 16.94
C SER A 762 -9.73 14.83 18.18
N ARG A 763 -10.51 13.75 18.22
CA ARG A 763 -11.45 13.45 19.31
C ARG A 763 -10.73 13.44 20.67
N ILE A 764 -11.34 14.03 21.67
CA ILE A 764 -10.92 13.96 23.07
C ILE A 764 -11.35 12.64 23.69
N VAL A 765 -10.37 11.88 24.19
CA VAL A 765 -10.54 10.62 24.91
C VAL A 765 -9.77 10.76 26.22
N ASP A 766 -10.45 10.56 27.36
CA ASP A 766 -9.87 10.71 28.70
C ASP A 766 -9.15 12.07 28.90
N GLY A 767 -9.76 13.15 28.38
CA GLY A 767 -9.25 14.51 28.49
C GLY A 767 -8.08 14.86 27.58
N LYS A 768 -7.69 13.98 26.63
CA LYS A 768 -6.59 14.23 25.68
C LYS A 768 -7.01 13.96 24.23
N PRO A 769 -6.45 14.68 23.25
CA PRO A 769 -6.62 14.34 21.85
C PRO A 769 -6.16 12.92 21.57
N THR A 770 -6.99 12.15 20.87
CA THR A 770 -6.64 10.80 20.44
C THR A 770 -5.44 10.82 19.49
N LYS A 771 -4.60 9.79 19.61
CA LYS A 771 -3.48 9.50 18.71
C LYS A 771 -3.89 8.60 17.53
N ASN A 772 -5.19 8.42 17.31
CA ASN A 772 -5.72 7.61 16.22
C ASN A 772 -6.85 8.32 15.45
N PRO A 773 -6.64 9.57 14.97
CA PRO A 773 -7.56 10.21 14.03
C PRO A 773 -7.64 9.39 12.73
N ARG A 774 -8.81 9.30 12.10
CA ARG A 774 -9.00 8.46 10.92
C ARG A 774 -9.93 9.06 9.88
N TYR A 775 -9.62 8.80 8.61
CA TYR A 775 -10.54 9.06 7.50
C TYR A 775 -10.34 8.04 6.38
N LEU A 776 -11.34 7.87 5.51
CA LEU A 776 -11.23 7.07 4.29
C LEU A 776 -10.83 7.96 3.10
N GLN A 777 -9.54 7.97 2.80
CA GLN A 777 -8.96 8.62 1.63
C GLN A 777 -9.41 7.89 0.35
N VAL A 778 -9.88 8.62 -0.67
CA VAL A 778 -10.09 8.04 -2.00
C VAL A 778 -8.74 7.63 -2.57
N ARG A 779 -8.61 6.40 -3.09
CA ARG A 779 -7.33 5.92 -3.61
C ARG A 779 -6.76 6.92 -4.65
N PRO A 780 -5.51 7.40 -4.52
CA PRO A 780 -4.99 8.52 -5.31
C PRO A 780 -5.01 8.33 -6.83
N ASP A 781 -4.88 7.10 -7.32
CA ASP A 781 -5.00 6.76 -8.75
C ASP A 781 -6.43 6.92 -9.31
N LEU A 782 -7.44 6.81 -8.44
CA LEU A 782 -8.84 7.10 -8.76
C LEU A 782 -9.16 8.59 -8.63
N ALA A 783 -8.54 9.26 -7.66
CA ALA A 783 -8.69 10.71 -7.46
C ALA A 783 -8.00 11.52 -8.59
N ASN A 784 -6.90 11.02 -9.14
CA ASN A 784 -6.20 11.60 -10.29
C ASN A 784 -6.15 10.63 -11.49
N PRO A 785 -7.29 10.43 -12.21
CA PRO A 785 -7.36 9.49 -13.32
C PRO A 785 -6.48 9.88 -14.52
N LEU A 786 -6.15 11.17 -14.67
CA LEU A 786 -5.25 11.64 -15.72
C LEU A 786 -3.83 11.12 -15.52
N GLY A 787 -3.33 11.10 -14.28
CA GLY A 787 -2.01 10.55 -13.95
C GLY A 787 -1.88 9.08 -14.37
N SER A 788 -2.88 8.25 -14.04
CA SER A 788 -2.96 6.84 -14.41
C SER A 788 -3.05 6.64 -15.93
N TYR A 789 -3.86 7.45 -16.62
CA TYR A 789 -3.95 7.44 -18.08
C TYR A 789 -2.60 7.75 -18.74
N LEU A 790 -1.93 8.83 -18.30
CA LEU A 790 -0.62 9.21 -18.85
C LEU A 790 0.45 8.17 -18.57
N ALA A 791 0.43 7.50 -17.42
CA ALA A 791 1.35 6.41 -17.09
C ALA A 791 1.21 5.23 -18.07
N GLN A 792 -0.03 4.77 -18.31
CA GLN A 792 -0.31 3.68 -19.25
C GLN A 792 0.02 4.07 -20.70
N LEU A 793 -0.37 5.28 -21.12
CA LEU A 793 -0.09 5.77 -22.47
C LEU A 793 1.42 5.86 -22.73
N SER A 794 2.19 6.38 -21.76
CA SER A 794 3.64 6.51 -21.90
C SER A 794 4.33 5.16 -22.07
N ALA A 795 3.98 4.17 -21.25
CA ALA A 795 4.51 2.80 -21.38
C ALA A 795 4.09 2.14 -22.70
N ARG A 796 2.84 2.37 -23.14
CA ARG A 796 2.32 1.86 -24.42
C ARG A 796 3.10 2.41 -25.62
N LEU A 797 3.37 3.71 -25.61
CA LEU A 797 4.19 4.40 -26.60
C LEU A 797 5.61 3.84 -26.63
N HIS A 798 6.26 3.81 -25.47
CA HIS A 798 7.64 3.35 -25.30
C HIS A 798 7.86 1.92 -25.80
N ARG A 799 6.95 1.01 -25.45
CA ARG A 799 7.04 -0.42 -25.82
C ARG A 799 6.50 -0.73 -27.21
N GLY A 800 5.97 0.28 -27.91
CA GLY A 800 5.46 0.11 -29.26
C GLY A 800 4.18 -0.73 -29.38
N LEU A 801 3.31 -0.68 -28.38
CA LEU A 801 2.12 -1.54 -28.28
C LEU A 801 0.91 -0.98 -29.03
N SER A 802 0.04 -1.87 -29.53
CA SER A 802 -1.26 -1.51 -30.09
C SER A 802 -2.29 -1.21 -28.99
N ALA A 803 -3.49 -0.74 -29.33
CA ALA A 803 -4.55 -0.54 -28.33
C ALA A 803 -5.03 -1.85 -27.66
N ALA A 804 -4.98 -2.97 -28.38
CA ALA A 804 -5.46 -4.27 -27.89
C ALA A 804 -4.45 -4.99 -26.99
N ASP A 805 -3.16 -4.64 -27.08
CA ASP A 805 -2.14 -5.27 -26.26
C ASP A 805 -2.26 -4.87 -24.78
N PRO A 806 -2.09 -5.82 -23.83
CA PRO A 806 -2.02 -5.48 -22.41
C PRO A 806 -0.74 -4.70 -22.09
N VAL A 807 -0.83 -3.73 -21.17
CA VAL A 807 0.33 -3.02 -20.62
C VAL A 807 0.69 -3.67 -19.28
N PHE A 808 1.63 -4.61 -19.30
CA PHE A 808 2.07 -5.28 -18.07
C PHE A 808 2.94 -4.35 -17.20
N THR A 809 2.62 -4.24 -15.92
CA THR A 809 3.39 -3.48 -14.91
C THR A 809 3.80 -4.38 -13.75
N PRO A 810 4.70 -5.36 -13.96
CA PRO A 810 5.14 -6.25 -12.90
C PRO A 810 5.98 -5.50 -11.85
N VAL A 811 6.09 -6.10 -10.66
CA VAL A 811 6.98 -5.62 -9.59
C VAL A 811 8.42 -5.51 -10.10
N GLY A 812 9.04 -4.36 -9.91
CA GLY A 812 10.39 -4.07 -10.41
C GLY A 812 11.47 -4.04 -9.32
N VAL A 813 11.10 -3.68 -8.08
CA VAL A 813 12.00 -3.56 -6.93
C VAL A 813 11.27 -4.00 -5.65
N LEU A 814 11.95 -4.81 -4.83
CA LEU A 814 11.48 -5.26 -3.51
C LEU A 814 12.24 -4.50 -2.41
N VAL A 815 11.55 -3.62 -1.69
CA VAL A 815 12.14 -2.67 -0.73
C VAL A 815 11.38 -2.63 0.61
N PRO A 816 11.39 -3.71 1.40
CA PRO A 816 10.78 -3.72 2.73
C PRO A 816 11.34 -2.61 3.64
N GLY A 817 10.58 -2.23 4.66
CA GLY A 817 10.96 -1.22 5.64
C GLY A 817 11.05 -1.79 7.06
N ARG A 818 11.94 -1.22 7.86
CA ARG A 818 12.13 -1.60 9.25
C ARG A 818 12.02 -0.39 10.16
N ARG A 819 11.32 -0.54 11.29
CA ARG A 819 11.31 0.46 12.36
C ARG A 819 12.43 0.18 13.34
N ASN A 820 13.41 1.06 13.39
CA ASN A 820 14.50 1.02 14.34
C ASN A 820 14.21 1.94 15.52
N ASN A 821 14.73 1.58 16.69
CA ASN A 821 14.65 2.41 17.89
C ASN A 821 15.96 2.32 18.72
N PRO A 822 16.34 3.42 19.38
CA PRO A 822 17.36 3.39 20.42
C PRO A 822 16.84 2.65 21.66
N PRO A 823 17.71 2.34 22.63
CA PRO A 823 17.26 1.84 23.92
C PRO A 823 16.46 2.92 24.68
N GLU A 824 15.34 2.52 25.29
CA GLU A 824 14.52 3.35 26.18
C GLU A 824 14.15 2.54 27.43
N LYS A 825 13.57 3.18 28.46
CA LYS A 825 13.17 2.46 29.69
C LYS A 825 12.18 1.34 29.37
N GLY A 826 12.63 0.09 29.53
CA GLY A 826 11.84 -1.11 29.24
C GLY A 826 11.83 -1.55 27.77
N VAL A 827 12.54 -0.85 26.88
CA VAL A 827 12.65 -1.17 25.45
C VAL A 827 14.12 -1.32 25.06
N ARG A 828 14.51 -2.52 24.64
CA ARG A 828 15.88 -2.82 24.16
C ARG A 828 16.12 -2.24 22.77
N ALA A 829 17.39 -2.06 22.42
CA ALA A 829 17.77 -1.48 21.13
C ALA A 829 17.40 -2.39 19.95
N LEU A 830 17.04 -1.77 18.82
CA LEU A 830 16.90 -2.44 17.51
C LEU A 830 17.59 -1.67 16.38
N ALA A 831 18.22 -0.52 16.68
CA ALA A 831 18.88 0.34 15.72
C ALA A 831 20.31 -0.13 15.36
N VAL A 832 20.43 -1.35 14.84
CA VAL A 832 21.70 -1.92 14.34
C VAL A 832 21.87 -1.78 12.83
N PHE A 833 20.80 -1.40 12.12
CA PHE A 833 20.81 -1.22 10.68
C PHE A 833 21.36 0.16 10.29
N ASN A 834 22.11 0.20 9.20
CA ASN A 834 22.43 1.41 8.46
C ASN A 834 21.19 1.87 7.63
N PRO A 835 21.25 2.94 6.81
CA PRO A 835 20.08 3.41 6.06
C PRO A 835 19.44 2.36 5.13
N ILE A 836 20.25 1.51 4.48
CA ILE A 836 19.78 0.51 3.50
C ILE A 836 20.66 -0.75 3.58
N HIS A 837 20.04 -1.86 3.93
CA HIS A 837 20.67 -3.19 3.89
C HIS A 837 20.15 -4.00 2.70
N TYR A 838 21.01 -4.80 2.07
CA TYR A 838 20.61 -5.88 1.17
C TYR A 838 20.67 -7.19 1.96
N LEU A 839 19.56 -7.93 2.01
CA LEU A 839 19.51 -9.24 2.67
C LEU A 839 19.39 -10.34 1.62
N GLU A 840 20.29 -11.33 1.70
CA GLU A 840 20.10 -12.59 0.98
C GLU A 840 18.89 -13.34 1.57
N LEU A 841 18.33 -14.29 0.81
CA LEU A 841 17.05 -14.91 1.16
C LEU A 841 16.98 -15.52 2.57
N PRO A 842 18.00 -16.22 3.10
CA PRO A 842 17.94 -16.76 4.45
C PRO A 842 17.79 -15.66 5.51
N GLU A 843 18.61 -14.61 5.46
CA GLU A 843 18.53 -13.47 6.38
C GLU A 843 17.22 -12.69 6.21
N LEU A 844 16.79 -12.47 4.96
CA LEU A 844 15.52 -11.83 4.65
C LEU A 844 14.36 -12.58 5.29
N PHE A 845 14.37 -13.92 5.22
CA PHE A 845 13.32 -14.73 5.82
C PHE A 845 13.41 -14.80 7.35
N MET A 846 14.59 -14.65 7.97
CA MET A 846 14.64 -14.41 9.42
C MET A 846 13.90 -13.12 9.80
N GLU A 847 14.11 -12.04 9.05
CA GLU A 847 13.43 -10.76 9.26
C GLU A 847 11.93 -10.87 8.98
N PHE A 848 11.51 -11.51 7.89
CA PHE A 848 10.10 -11.68 7.53
C PHE A 848 9.34 -12.57 8.51
N ILE A 849 9.93 -13.68 8.96
CA ILE A 849 9.35 -14.56 9.99
C ILE A 849 9.15 -13.79 11.29
N SER A 850 10.13 -12.96 11.67
CA SER A 850 10.17 -12.31 12.98
C SER A 850 9.41 -11.00 13.02
N SER A 851 9.42 -10.20 11.94
CA SER A 851 8.77 -8.89 11.81
C SER A 851 8.87 -8.06 13.10
N MET A 852 10.11 -7.73 13.46
CA MET A 852 10.46 -7.23 14.79
C MET A 852 10.11 -5.75 15.00
N THR A 853 9.73 -5.40 16.22
CA THR A 853 9.43 -4.01 16.61
C THR A 853 9.75 -3.76 18.07
N GLY A 854 10.22 -2.54 18.39
CA GLY A 854 10.44 -2.11 19.78
C GLY A 854 9.14 -1.81 20.54
N LYS A 855 7.97 -1.79 19.87
CA LYS A 855 6.67 -1.68 20.53
C LYS A 855 6.30 -3.02 21.17
N SER A 856 5.75 -2.98 22.39
CA SER A 856 5.25 -4.15 23.13
C SER A 856 6.29 -5.29 23.23
N PRO A 857 7.44 -5.04 23.91
CA PRO A 857 8.49 -6.04 24.07
C PRO A 857 8.00 -7.30 24.80
N SER A 858 8.59 -8.43 24.47
CA SER A 858 8.38 -9.71 25.15
C SER A 858 9.28 -9.84 26.39
N THR A 859 9.08 -10.87 27.20
CA THR A 859 9.93 -11.15 28.38
C THR A 859 11.39 -11.43 28.01
N THR A 860 11.67 -11.93 26.80
CA THR A 860 13.00 -12.38 26.38
C THR A 860 13.62 -11.57 25.23
N GLY A 861 12.89 -10.60 24.65
CA GLY A 861 13.35 -9.82 23.50
C GLY A 861 12.31 -8.84 22.96
N ALA A 862 12.51 -8.34 21.75
CA ALA A 862 11.62 -7.39 21.09
C ALA A 862 10.20 -7.93 20.85
N GLY A 863 9.26 -7.02 20.56
CA GLY A 863 7.93 -7.38 20.05
C GLY A 863 8.02 -7.94 18.63
N SER A 864 7.01 -8.70 18.23
CA SER A 864 6.87 -9.27 16.89
C SER A 864 5.46 -9.04 16.37
N GLU A 865 5.33 -8.59 15.12
CA GLU A 865 4.04 -8.52 14.42
C GLU A 865 3.66 -9.86 13.75
N GLY A 866 4.43 -10.93 14.01
CA GLY A 866 4.30 -12.24 13.38
C GLY A 866 4.75 -12.26 11.92
N ALA A 867 4.79 -13.45 11.31
CA ALA A 867 5.27 -13.62 9.95
C ALA A 867 4.64 -12.61 8.97
N LEU A 868 5.48 -11.96 8.17
CA LEU A 868 5.08 -11.01 7.12
C LEU A 868 4.25 -9.83 7.64
N THR A 869 4.32 -9.51 8.94
CA THR A 869 3.46 -8.54 9.66
C THR A 869 1.97 -8.90 9.67
N LYS A 870 1.65 -10.19 9.46
CA LYS A 870 0.30 -10.72 9.33
C LYS A 870 -0.17 -11.50 10.55
N GLY A 871 0.56 -11.52 11.66
CA GLY A 871 0.14 -12.20 12.90
C GLY A 871 -1.31 -11.89 13.31
N PRO A 872 -1.74 -10.62 13.36
CA PRO A 872 -3.12 -10.25 13.68
C PRO A 872 -4.15 -10.52 12.58
N PHE A 873 -3.72 -10.92 11.38
CA PHE A 873 -4.53 -10.98 10.15
C PHE A 873 -4.44 -12.32 9.41
N ASN A 874 -3.87 -13.36 10.04
CA ASN A 874 -3.80 -14.70 9.48
C ASN A 874 -4.47 -15.70 10.43
N ALA A 875 -5.54 -16.35 9.97
CA ALA A 875 -6.28 -17.37 10.71
C ALA A 875 -5.68 -18.79 10.56
N LEU A 876 -4.67 -18.94 9.71
CA LEU A 876 -3.99 -20.20 9.42
C LEU A 876 -2.58 -20.22 10.01
N ARG A 877 -1.95 -21.40 10.04
CA ARG A 877 -0.53 -21.54 10.40
C ARG A 877 0.31 -20.64 9.48
N PRO A 878 1.12 -19.71 10.02
CA PRO A 878 1.85 -18.74 9.20
C PRO A 878 2.84 -19.34 8.20
N ILE A 879 3.25 -20.59 8.42
CA ILE A 879 4.15 -21.30 7.50
C ILE A 879 3.58 -21.44 6.09
N VAL A 880 2.25 -21.44 5.92
CA VAL A 880 1.60 -21.52 4.60
C VAL A 880 1.93 -20.29 3.76
N ASP A 881 1.77 -19.09 4.34
CA ASP A 881 2.17 -17.84 3.69
C ASP A 881 3.67 -17.79 3.43
N LEU A 882 4.49 -18.19 4.42
CA LEU A 882 5.94 -18.14 4.30
C LEU A 882 6.46 -19.04 3.17
N ASN A 883 5.88 -20.23 3.02
CA ASN A 883 6.20 -21.14 1.92
C ASN A 883 5.91 -20.47 0.56
N ALA A 884 4.75 -19.82 0.41
CA ALA A 884 4.37 -19.13 -0.82
C ALA A 884 5.28 -17.91 -1.10
N ALA A 885 5.51 -17.08 -0.08
CA ALA A 885 6.37 -15.90 -0.17
C ALA A 885 7.81 -16.26 -0.56
N LEU A 886 8.37 -17.35 0.00
CA LEU A 886 9.73 -17.79 -0.35
C LEU A 886 9.82 -18.19 -1.82
N ILE A 887 8.87 -19.00 -2.30
CA ILE A 887 8.81 -19.42 -3.70
C ILE A 887 8.67 -18.20 -4.61
N SER A 888 7.83 -17.23 -4.22
CA SER A 888 7.61 -15.98 -4.94
C SER A 888 8.93 -15.23 -5.19
N VAL A 889 9.73 -15.00 -4.14
CA VAL A 889 11.00 -14.28 -4.26
C VAL A 889 12.05 -15.11 -5.01
N ILE A 890 12.13 -16.43 -4.82
CA ILE A 890 13.05 -17.30 -5.56
C ILE A 890 12.75 -17.29 -7.07
N LEU A 891 11.48 -17.42 -7.46
CA LEU A 891 11.08 -17.51 -8.86
C LEU A 891 11.24 -16.18 -9.60
N THR A 892 10.89 -15.08 -8.93
CA THR A 892 11.04 -13.73 -9.49
C THR A 892 12.49 -13.25 -9.50
N GLY A 893 13.34 -13.79 -8.62
CA GLY A 893 14.74 -13.42 -8.51
C GLY A 893 14.94 -11.99 -7.99
N HIS A 894 14.01 -11.49 -7.16
CA HIS A 894 14.13 -10.15 -6.60
C HIS A 894 15.19 -10.08 -5.50
N ASP A 895 16.08 -9.10 -5.64
CA ASP A 895 16.94 -8.63 -4.54
C ASP A 895 16.11 -7.77 -3.57
N ALA A 896 16.25 -8.04 -2.26
CA ALA A 896 15.50 -7.33 -1.22
C ALA A 896 16.36 -6.30 -0.47
N PHE A 897 15.98 -5.02 -0.58
CA PHE A 897 16.67 -3.93 0.11
C PHE A 897 15.83 -3.39 1.28
N VAL A 898 16.25 -3.67 2.51
CA VAL A 898 15.58 -3.23 3.74
C VAL A 898 15.98 -1.79 4.06
N SER A 899 14.99 -0.90 4.12
CA SER A 899 15.16 0.52 4.46
C SER A 899 14.91 0.80 5.94
N ALA A 900 15.77 1.62 6.55
CA ALA A 900 15.60 2.06 7.93
C ALA A 900 14.57 3.20 8.07
N ALA A 901 13.76 3.14 9.12
CA ALA A 901 12.87 4.22 9.57
C ALA A 901 12.99 4.40 11.09
N GLY A 902 12.66 5.59 11.57
CA GLY A 902 12.84 6.01 12.95
C GLY A 902 14.28 6.46 13.22
N TYR A 903 15.21 5.50 13.23
CA TYR A 903 16.61 5.73 13.60
C TYR A 903 17.59 4.96 12.69
N VAL A 904 18.79 5.53 12.50
CA VAL A 904 19.95 4.88 11.88
C VAL A 904 21.08 4.87 12.91
N GLY A 905 21.35 3.70 13.48
CA GLY A 905 22.09 3.62 14.74
C GLY A 905 21.33 4.22 15.92
N PRO A 906 21.87 4.11 17.14
CA PRO A 906 21.18 4.55 18.36
C PRO A 906 21.08 6.07 18.54
N LYS A 907 21.83 6.89 17.79
CA LYS A 907 21.89 8.34 18.01
C LYS A 907 21.22 9.18 16.92
N VAL A 908 21.18 8.68 15.68
CA VAL A 908 20.68 9.48 14.56
C VAL A 908 19.22 9.19 14.26
N ARG A 909 18.34 10.11 14.66
CA ARG A 909 16.92 10.10 14.28
C ARG A 909 16.78 10.45 12.79
N VAL A 910 15.96 9.69 12.07
CA VAL A 910 15.68 9.90 10.64
C VAL A 910 14.20 9.92 10.29
N ASP A 911 13.30 9.63 11.24
CA ASP A 911 11.86 9.50 11.02
C ASP A 911 11.56 8.67 9.75
N HIS A 912 10.99 9.29 8.71
CA HIS A 912 10.73 8.65 7.42
C HIS A 912 11.58 9.20 6.26
N ASP A 913 12.60 10.01 6.53
CA ASP A 913 13.41 10.68 5.50
C ASP A 913 14.08 9.67 4.55
N VAL A 914 14.63 8.58 5.09
CA VAL A 914 15.19 7.49 4.28
C VAL A 914 14.11 6.76 3.49
N SER A 915 12.93 6.54 4.08
CA SER A 915 11.81 5.84 3.44
C SER A 915 11.30 6.58 2.20
N LEU A 916 11.21 7.91 2.25
CA LEU A 916 10.77 8.74 1.12
C LEU A 916 11.79 8.76 -0.04
N LEU A 917 13.08 8.58 0.27
CA LEU A 917 14.16 8.57 -0.73
C LEU A 917 14.29 7.26 -1.51
N ILE A 918 13.85 6.14 -0.96
CA ILE A 918 13.92 4.82 -1.62
C ILE A 918 13.36 4.85 -3.06
N PRO A 919 12.10 5.26 -3.31
CA PRO A 919 11.57 5.26 -4.67
C PRO A 919 12.31 6.23 -5.58
N GLU A 920 12.84 7.34 -5.05
CA GLU A 920 13.60 8.31 -5.84
C GLU A 920 14.95 7.76 -6.30
N VAL A 921 15.66 7.03 -5.44
CA VAL A 921 16.97 6.45 -5.78
C VAL A 921 16.83 5.23 -6.68
N PHE A 922 15.99 4.26 -6.30
CA PHE A 922 15.89 2.97 -7.00
C PHE A 922 15.22 3.07 -8.37
N SER A 923 14.25 3.98 -8.56
CA SER A 923 13.65 4.21 -9.88
C SER A 923 14.63 4.88 -10.86
N ARG A 924 15.63 5.59 -10.34
CA ARG A 924 16.71 6.21 -11.14
C ARG A 924 17.87 5.27 -11.39
N MET A 925 17.83 4.02 -10.92
CA MET A 925 18.82 2.97 -11.21
C MET A 925 18.27 2.02 -12.27
N THR A 926 19.09 1.65 -13.25
CA THR A 926 18.72 0.59 -14.20
C THR A 926 18.65 -0.76 -13.47
N ALA A 927 17.97 -1.75 -14.06
CA ALA A 927 17.90 -3.10 -13.50
C ALA A 927 19.30 -3.71 -13.26
N ALA A 928 20.22 -3.52 -14.21
CA ALA A 928 21.60 -4.02 -14.10
C ALA A 928 22.42 -3.27 -13.02
N GLU A 929 22.15 -1.98 -12.80
CA GLU A 929 22.85 -1.20 -11.78
C GLU A 929 22.43 -1.55 -10.36
N ARG A 930 21.20 -2.02 -10.17
CA ARG A 930 20.64 -2.37 -8.85
C ARG A 930 20.68 -3.87 -8.53
N ASP A 931 21.17 -4.69 -9.45
CA ASP A 931 21.49 -6.10 -9.19
C ASP A 931 22.49 -6.20 -8.04
N ALA A 932 22.15 -6.99 -7.01
CA ALA A 932 22.95 -7.08 -5.79
C ALA A 932 24.36 -7.61 -6.06
N LYS A 933 24.53 -8.55 -7.00
CA LYS A 933 25.86 -9.09 -7.35
C LYS A 933 26.73 -8.02 -8.00
N ALA A 934 26.16 -7.22 -8.90
CA ALA A 934 26.83 -6.09 -9.52
C ALA A 934 27.22 -5.03 -8.48
N LEU A 935 26.33 -4.73 -7.53
CA LEU A 935 26.60 -3.79 -6.44
C LEU A 935 27.70 -4.29 -5.48
N ILE A 936 27.71 -5.58 -5.14
CA ILE A 936 28.78 -6.22 -4.34
C ILE A 936 30.11 -6.14 -5.11
N ALA A 937 30.15 -6.55 -6.37
CA ALA A 937 31.36 -6.51 -7.20
C ALA A 937 31.91 -5.07 -7.35
N ALA A 938 31.01 -4.08 -7.46
CA ALA A 938 31.36 -2.68 -7.52
C ALA A 938 31.84 -2.09 -6.17
N GLY A 939 31.71 -2.81 -5.06
CA GLY A 939 32.01 -2.33 -3.70
C GLY A 939 30.99 -1.30 -3.19
N CYS A 940 29.78 -1.31 -3.73
CA CYS A 940 28.66 -0.50 -3.27
C CYS A 940 27.93 -1.16 -2.08
N LEU A 941 28.10 -2.47 -1.90
CA LEU A 941 27.62 -3.24 -0.75
C LEU A 941 28.80 -3.87 -0.01
N GLU A 942 28.75 -3.85 1.32
CA GLU A 942 29.71 -4.47 2.23
C GLU A 942 29.00 -5.55 3.07
N LYS A 943 29.58 -6.75 3.19
CA LYS A 943 29.02 -7.82 4.03
C LYS A 943 29.23 -7.49 5.50
N CYS A 944 28.18 -7.60 6.31
CA CYS A 944 28.31 -7.62 7.77
C CYS A 944 28.84 -9.01 8.16
N SER A 945 29.96 -9.08 8.87
CA SER A 945 30.58 -10.36 9.25
C SER A 945 30.47 -10.60 10.74
N ASP A 946 30.28 -11.86 11.13
CA ASP A 946 30.36 -12.26 12.54
C ASP A 946 31.72 -11.89 13.13
N PHE A 947 31.73 -11.48 14.40
CA PHE A 947 32.95 -11.13 15.12
C PHE A 947 32.85 -11.50 16.60
N THR A 948 34.00 -11.57 17.26
CA THR A 948 34.06 -11.79 18.72
C THR A 948 34.31 -10.47 19.43
N HIS A 949 33.54 -10.18 20.47
CA HIS A 949 33.74 -9.04 21.36
C HIS A 949 33.66 -9.51 22.81
N GLU A 950 34.69 -9.25 23.61
CA GLU A 950 34.77 -9.67 25.01
C GLU A 950 34.45 -11.18 25.23
N GLY A 951 34.92 -12.04 24.30
CA GLY A 951 34.70 -13.48 24.35
C GLY A 951 33.29 -13.95 23.95
N LYS A 952 32.37 -13.04 23.59
CA LYS A 952 31.05 -13.36 23.05
C LYS A 952 31.05 -13.29 21.54
N ASN A 953 30.44 -14.29 20.90
CA ASN A 953 30.23 -14.28 19.46
C ASN A 953 29.04 -13.39 19.09
N VAL A 954 29.22 -12.51 18.11
CA VAL A 954 28.22 -11.56 17.63
C VAL A 954 27.82 -11.98 16.22
N LEU A 955 26.57 -12.40 16.05
CA LEU A 955 26.05 -12.92 14.78
C LEU A 955 25.65 -11.80 13.79
N ALA A 956 26.55 -10.85 13.53
CA ALA A 956 26.29 -9.70 12.68
C ALA A 956 26.05 -10.05 11.21
N SER A 957 26.46 -11.24 10.77
CA SER A 957 26.13 -11.80 9.43
C SER A 957 24.63 -11.87 9.15
N ARG A 958 23.79 -11.96 10.19
CA ARG A 958 22.33 -11.93 10.04
C ARG A 958 21.80 -10.59 9.49
N LEU A 959 22.62 -9.53 9.50
CA LEU A 959 22.30 -8.23 8.89
C LEU A 959 22.60 -8.19 7.39
N GLY A 960 23.10 -9.29 6.80
CA GLY A 960 23.41 -9.38 5.37
C GLY A 960 24.47 -8.38 4.93
N TYR A 961 24.15 -7.57 3.93
CA TYR A 961 25.01 -6.53 3.39
C TYR A 961 24.43 -5.15 3.66
N ARG A 962 25.29 -4.14 3.68
CA ARG A 962 24.91 -2.75 3.92
C ARG A 962 25.48 -1.84 2.83
N ILE A 963 24.77 -0.75 2.51
CA ILE A 963 25.31 0.24 1.55
C ILE A 963 26.58 0.91 2.06
N THR A 964 27.49 1.24 1.14
CA THR A 964 28.75 1.95 1.45
C THR A 964 28.70 3.40 0.99
N THR A 965 29.69 4.21 1.39
CA THR A 965 29.88 5.59 0.88
C THR A 965 29.94 5.63 -0.64
N ARG A 966 30.40 4.55 -1.29
CA ARG A 966 30.45 4.43 -2.75
C ARG A 966 29.06 4.33 -3.36
N PHE A 967 28.13 3.58 -2.75
CA PHE A 967 26.73 3.54 -3.16
C PHE A 967 26.13 4.94 -3.11
N VAL A 968 26.31 5.64 -1.98
CA VAL A 968 25.78 7.00 -1.77
C VAL A 968 26.34 7.95 -2.84
N ARG A 969 27.65 7.99 -3.04
CA ARG A 969 28.28 8.82 -4.07
C ARG A 969 27.72 8.59 -5.47
N ILE A 970 27.49 7.34 -5.87
CA ILE A 970 27.09 7.00 -7.25
C ILE A 970 25.59 7.21 -7.47
N TYR A 971 24.75 6.73 -6.55
CA TYR A 971 23.30 6.65 -6.77
C TYR A 971 22.53 7.77 -6.06
N PHE A 972 22.93 8.16 -4.84
CA PHE A 972 22.35 9.36 -4.22
C PHE A 972 22.82 10.65 -4.91
N GLY A 973 23.95 10.60 -5.64
CA GLY A 973 24.35 11.67 -6.57
C GLY A 973 23.41 11.86 -7.78
N ARG A 974 22.35 11.03 -7.90
CA ARG A 974 21.22 11.26 -8.83
C ARG A 974 20.12 12.13 -8.23
N VAL A 975 20.20 12.44 -6.94
CA VAL A 975 19.21 13.22 -6.17
C VAL A 975 19.85 14.46 -5.54
N PHE A 976 21.03 14.32 -4.92
CA PHE A 976 21.71 15.37 -4.15
C PHE A 976 22.94 15.94 -4.86
N ASP A 977 23.24 17.21 -4.61
CA ASP A 977 24.46 17.88 -5.09
C ASP A 977 25.72 17.46 -4.29
N HIS A 978 25.55 17.18 -3.00
CA HIS A 978 26.63 16.75 -2.10
C HIS A 978 26.36 15.36 -1.50
N PRO A 979 26.32 14.30 -2.33
CA PRO A 979 25.90 12.98 -1.86
C PRO A 979 26.80 12.41 -0.75
N HIS A 980 28.09 12.74 -0.71
CA HIS A 980 29.03 12.26 0.31
C HIS A 980 28.74 12.81 1.72
N ALA A 981 27.94 13.86 1.86
CA ALA A 981 27.60 14.46 3.16
C ALA A 981 26.26 13.95 3.73
N VAL A 982 25.40 13.33 2.89
CA VAL A 982 24.04 12.92 3.26
C VAL A 982 24.07 11.94 4.45
N PHE A 983 24.91 10.91 4.36
CA PHE A 983 25.11 9.93 5.42
C PHE A 983 26.55 9.97 5.93
N THR A 984 26.71 10.14 7.24
CA THR A 984 28.02 10.11 7.90
C THR A 984 28.58 8.70 7.94
N ASP A 985 29.89 8.56 8.20
CA ASP A 985 30.52 7.25 8.41
C ASP A 985 29.87 6.47 9.57
N GLU A 986 29.36 7.17 10.60
CA GLU A 986 28.64 6.60 11.74
C GLU A 986 27.20 6.17 11.41
N MET A 987 26.55 6.82 10.44
CA MET A 987 25.27 6.33 9.92
C MET A 987 25.46 5.09 9.06
N LEU A 988 26.51 5.06 8.23
CA LEU A 988 26.83 3.94 7.35
C LEU A 988 27.36 2.73 8.13
N ARG A 989 27.97 2.98 9.31
CA ARG A 989 28.49 1.98 10.24
C ARG A 989 27.97 2.26 11.66
N PRO A 990 26.71 1.88 11.95
CA PRO A 990 26.04 2.17 13.23
C PRO A 990 26.80 1.73 14.49
N GLU A 991 27.63 0.70 14.38
CA GLU A 991 28.50 0.22 15.45
C GLU A 991 29.52 1.26 15.94
N LEU A 992 29.81 2.29 15.12
CA LEU A 992 30.68 3.41 15.50
C LEU A 992 30.01 4.41 16.43
N GLN A 993 28.67 4.48 16.45
CA GLN A 993 27.94 5.40 17.33
C GLN A 993 28.03 4.95 18.79
N ASP A 994 27.86 3.64 19.02
CA ASP A 994 27.99 2.98 20.32
C ASP A 994 28.05 1.45 20.13
N MET A 995 29.22 0.85 20.38
CA MET A 995 29.43 -0.59 20.23
C MET A 995 28.59 -1.40 21.23
N ALA A 996 28.44 -0.94 22.48
CA ALA A 996 27.70 -1.70 23.50
C ALA A 996 26.21 -1.78 23.15
N VAL A 997 25.63 -0.69 22.68
CA VAL A 997 24.22 -0.66 22.23
C VAL A 997 24.03 -1.48 20.95
N PHE A 998 25.01 -1.49 20.05
CA PHE A 998 24.98 -2.36 18.87
C PHE A 998 24.95 -3.85 19.27
N LEU A 999 25.79 -4.25 20.22
CA LEU A 999 25.85 -5.62 20.74
C LEU A 999 24.53 -6.04 21.43
N ASP A 1000 23.94 -5.17 22.26
CA ASP A 1000 22.62 -5.43 22.86
C ASP A 1000 21.54 -5.58 21.78
N GLY A 1001 21.57 -4.75 20.74
CA GLY A 1001 20.63 -4.82 19.63
C GLY A 1001 20.74 -6.14 18.85
N MET A 1002 21.96 -6.63 18.61
CA MET A 1002 22.18 -7.92 17.95
C MET A 1002 21.74 -9.10 18.81
N ASP A 1003 22.01 -9.08 20.11
CA ASP A 1003 21.51 -10.09 21.05
C ASP A 1003 19.98 -10.10 21.10
N ASN A 1004 19.36 -8.92 21.16
CA ASN A 1004 17.91 -8.76 21.13
C ASN A 1004 17.26 -9.34 19.86
N ILE A 1005 17.88 -9.11 18.69
CA ILE A 1005 17.47 -9.71 17.42
C ILE A 1005 17.57 -11.24 17.48
N CYS A 1006 18.70 -11.79 17.93
CA CYS A 1006 18.89 -13.24 17.99
C CYS A 1006 17.95 -13.92 18.99
N ALA A 1007 17.71 -13.31 20.15
CA ALA A 1007 16.74 -13.79 21.14
C ALA A 1007 15.31 -13.79 20.57
N THR A 1008 14.96 -12.76 19.79
CA THR A 1008 13.65 -12.67 19.13
C THR A 1008 13.51 -13.72 18.03
N HIS A 1009 14.54 -13.94 17.21
CA HIS A 1009 14.56 -15.02 16.22
C HIS A 1009 14.30 -16.39 16.86
N ARG A 1010 14.97 -16.68 17.99
CA ARG A 1010 14.78 -17.95 18.72
C ARG A 1010 13.34 -18.11 19.18
N ARG A 1011 12.80 -17.12 19.92
CA ARG A 1011 11.44 -17.15 20.46
C ARG A 1011 10.39 -17.32 19.35
N VAL A 1012 10.54 -16.59 18.25
CA VAL A 1012 9.59 -16.69 17.13
C VAL A 1012 9.72 -18.03 16.42
N ALA A 1013 10.92 -18.56 16.22
CA ALA A 1013 11.09 -19.86 15.58
C ALA A 1013 10.54 -21.01 16.43
N GLU A 1014 10.70 -20.96 17.77
CA GLU A 1014 10.14 -21.95 18.71
C GLU A 1014 8.62 -22.12 18.57
N SER A 1015 7.88 -21.06 18.20
CA SER A 1015 6.42 -21.15 18.02
C SER A 1015 6.01 -22.14 16.92
N TYR A 1016 6.84 -22.30 15.88
CA TYR A 1016 6.59 -23.23 14.77
C TYR A 1016 6.80 -24.70 15.16
N PHE A 1017 7.63 -24.94 16.18
CA PHE A 1017 7.78 -26.27 16.78
C PHE A 1017 6.61 -26.55 17.73
N ASN A 1018 6.22 -25.56 18.54
CA ASN A 1018 5.13 -25.67 19.51
C ASN A 1018 3.78 -26.02 18.86
N ASP A 1019 3.46 -25.42 17.72
CA ASP A 1019 2.23 -25.74 16.99
C ASP A 1019 2.39 -26.84 15.94
N GLY A 1020 3.59 -27.43 15.78
CA GLY A 1020 3.87 -28.47 14.79
C GLY A 1020 3.84 -28.00 13.33
N SER A 1021 3.87 -26.69 13.07
CA SER A 1021 3.94 -26.14 11.71
C SER A 1021 5.29 -26.37 11.03
N ILE A 1022 6.35 -26.69 11.79
CA ILE A 1022 7.66 -27.08 11.27
C ILE A 1022 7.60 -28.29 10.32
N ASP A 1023 6.64 -29.19 10.49
CA ASP A 1023 6.51 -30.41 9.68
C ASP A 1023 6.03 -30.15 8.25
N VAL A 1024 5.35 -29.02 8.04
CA VAL A 1024 4.85 -28.60 6.72
C VAL A 1024 5.65 -27.43 6.12
N ALA A 1025 6.73 -27.02 6.79
CA ALA A 1025 7.68 -26.05 6.26
C ALA A 1025 8.44 -26.64 5.07
N VAL A 1026 8.58 -25.86 3.99
CA VAL A 1026 9.43 -26.28 2.86
C VAL A 1026 10.88 -26.41 3.31
N PRO A 1027 11.70 -27.30 2.71
CA PRO A 1027 13.04 -27.60 3.22
C PRO A 1027 13.94 -26.39 3.54
N PRO A 1028 13.97 -25.31 2.73
CA PRO A 1028 14.76 -24.12 3.08
C PRO A 1028 14.30 -23.45 4.38
N LEU A 1029 12.98 -23.31 4.59
CA LEU A 1029 12.43 -22.71 5.81
C LEU A 1029 12.53 -23.63 7.02
N LYS A 1030 12.41 -24.94 6.82
CA LYS A 1030 12.66 -25.92 7.88
C LYS A 1030 14.08 -25.77 8.41
N ALA A 1031 15.07 -25.76 7.52
CA ALA A 1031 16.46 -25.54 7.91
C ALA A 1031 16.65 -24.20 8.63
N LEU A 1032 16.04 -23.12 8.11
CA LEU A 1032 16.15 -21.78 8.69
C LEU A 1032 15.55 -21.70 10.10
N LEU A 1033 14.36 -22.28 10.32
CA LEU A 1033 13.68 -22.29 11.63
C LEU A 1033 14.49 -23.09 12.66
N HIS A 1034 15.10 -24.22 12.27
CA HIS A 1034 16.03 -24.96 13.13
C HIS A 1034 17.26 -24.11 13.50
N ILE A 1035 17.86 -23.40 12.54
CA ILE A 1035 19.00 -22.50 12.79
C ILE A 1035 18.59 -21.34 13.72
N MET A 1036 17.40 -20.76 13.53
CA MET A 1036 16.90 -19.68 14.38
C MET A 1036 16.66 -20.14 15.82
N ALA A 1037 16.00 -21.29 16.02
CA ALA A 1037 15.65 -21.81 17.34
C ALA A 1037 16.85 -22.46 18.06
N HIS A 1038 17.60 -23.30 17.37
CA HIS A 1038 18.60 -24.20 17.96
C HIS A 1038 20.03 -23.91 17.54
N GLY A 1039 20.26 -22.90 16.70
CA GLY A 1039 21.59 -22.48 16.25
C GLY A 1039 22.16 -23.30 15.10
N SER A 1040 21.58 -24.47 14.79
CA SER A 1040 22.03 -25.33 13.69
C SER A 1040 20.90 -26.19 13.12
N PHE A 1041 21.10 -26.68 11.89
CA PHE A 1041 20.27 -27.69 11.23
C PHE A 1041 21.18 -28.83 10.74
N GLU A 1042 21.01 -30.04 11.29
CA GLU A 1042 21.89 -31.19 10.99
C GLU A 1042 23.39 -30.90 11.22
N GLY A 1043 23.71 -30.11 12.24
CA GLY A 1043 25.09 -29.65 12.52
C GLY A 1043 25.61 -28.55 11.58
N LYS A 1044 24.81 -28.10 10.61
CA LYS A 1044 25.12 -27.00 9.69
C LYS A 1044 24.57 -25.68 10.23
N THR A 1045 25.27 -24.60 9.91
CA THR A 1045 24.95 -23.20 10.21
C THR A 1045 24.38 -22.50 8.98
N LEU A 1046 24.10 -21.20 9.11
CA LEU A 1046 23.58 -20.38 8.03
C LEU A 1046 24.60 -20.18 6.88
N GLU A 1047 25.90 -20.18 7.19
CA GLU A 1047 26.96 -19.97 6.19
C GLU A 1047 27.29 -21.23 5.37
N ASP A 1048 26.79 -22.40 5.79
CA ASP A 1048 27.07 -23.65 5.10
C ASP A 1048 26.47 -23.64 3.68
N ALA A 1049 27.31 -23.95 2.68
CA ALA A 1049 26.92 -23.92 1.26
C ALA A 1049 25.71 -24.81 0.96
N GLY A 1050 25.58 -25.94 1.66
CA GLY A 1050 24.42 -26.84 1.53
C GLY A 1050 23.11 -26.22 2.00
N VAL A 1051 23.13 -25.37 3.04
CA VAL A 1051 21.95 -24.63 3.52
C VAL A 1051 21.62 -23.50 2.54
N ARG A 1052 22.62 -22.71 2.12
CA ARG A 1052 22.46 -21.64 1.13
C ARG A 1052 21.89 -22.15 -0.20
N ALA A 1053 22.33 -23.33 -0.65
CA ALA A 1053 21.88 -23.94 -1.89
C ALA A 1053 20.36 -24.23 -1.93
N LEU A 1054 19.73 -24.48 -0.78
CA LEU A 1054 18.28 -24.72 -0.69
C LEU A 1054 17.45 -23.52 -1.16
N PHE A 1055 18.00 -22.31 -1.07
CA PHE A 1055 17.33 -21.05 -1.44
C PHE A 1055 17.53 -20.69 -2.92
N THR A 1056 18.18 -21.54 -3.71
CA THR A 1056 18.43 -21.28 -5.12
C THR A 1056 17.24 -21.69 -5.98
N LYS A 1057 17.06 -21.00 -7.11
CA LYS A 1057 16.03 -21.30 -8.10
C LYS A 1057 16.21 -22.68 -8.71
N GLU A 1058 17.44 -23.08 -8.96
CA GLU A 1058 17.80 -24.38 -9.51
C GLU A 1058 17.38 -25.50 -8.54
N SER A 1059 17.68 -25.34 -7.24
CA SER A 1059 17.25 -26.28 -6.20
C SER A 1059 15.72 -26.37 -6.13
N LEU A 1060 15.03 -25.24 -6.09
CA LEU A 1060 13.56 -25.18 -6.09
C LEU A 1060 12.96 -25.96 -7.27
N LEU A 1061 13.36 -25.64 -8.50
CA LEU A 1061 12.76 -26.20 -9.72
C LEU A 1061 12.99 -27.70 -9.90
N SER A 1062 14.11 -28.22 -9.37
CA SER A 1062 14.45 -29.64 -9.38
C SER A 1062 13.80 -30.45 -8.25
N SER A 1063 13.17 -29.78 -7.28
CA SER A 1063 12.74 -30.42 -6.04
C SER A 1063 11.41 -31.15 -6.14
N SER A 1064 11.30 -32.30 -5.48
CA SER A 1064 10.05 -33.06 -5.39
C SER A 1064 8.95 -32.31 -4.62
N TRP A 1065 9.33 -31.51 -3.61
CA TRP A 1065 8.38 -30.75 -2.80
C TRP A 1065 7.72 -29.63 -3.63
N TYR A 1066 8.44 -28.98 -4.55
CA TYR A 1066 7.84 -27.99 -5.44
C TYR A 1066 6.89 -28.66 -6.45
N ALA A 1067 7.29 -29.79 -7.05
CA ALA A 1067 6.42 -30.57 -7.93
C ALA A 1067 5.13 -31.04 -7.23
N GLN A 1068 5.22 -31.39 -5.94
CA GLN A 1068 4.05 -31.73 -5.12
C GLN A 1068 3.10 -30.54 -4.99
N ARG A 1069 3.60 -29.30 -4.80
CA ARG A 1069 2.75 -28.10 -4.74
C ARG A 1069 2.00 -27.84 -6.04
N LEU A 1070 2.64 -28.05 -7.19
CA LEU A 1070 2.00 -27.89 -8.51
C LEU A 1070 0.88 -28.93 -8.68
N THR A 1071 1.15 -30.17 -8.30
CA THR A 1071 0.16 -31.26 -8.34
C THR A 1071 -1.01 -31.00 -7.37
N SER A 1072 -0.74 -30.49 -6.17
CA SER A 1072 -1.78 -30.07 -5.22
C SER A 1072 -2.65 -28.96 -5.79
N LYS A 1073 -2.07 -28.00 -6.51
CA LYS A 1073 -2.84 -26.94 -7.18
C LYS A 1073 -3.76 -27.51 -8.25
N GLN A 1074 -3.26 -28.39 -9.12
CA GLN A 1074 -4.08 -29.06 -10.11
C GLN A 1074 -5.27 -29.80 -9.48
N ARG A 1075 -5.04 -30.58 -8.42
CA ARG A 1075 -6.12 -31.30 -7.71
C ARG A 1075 -7.17 -30.36 -7.12
N ALA A 1076 -6.75 -29.24 -6.55
CA ALA A 1076 -7.66 -28.24 -6.00
C ALA A 1076 -8.51 -27.60 -7.10
N ASP A 1077 -7.91 -27.27 -8.25
CA ASP A 1077 -8.64 -26.73 -9.40
C ASP A 1077 -9.64 -27.74 -9.98
N THR A 1078 -9.22 -28.99 -10.16
CA THR A 1078 -10.14 -30.07 -10.58
C THR A 1078 -11.33 -30.17 -9.63
N THR A 1079 -11.09 -30.09 -8.31
CA THR A 1079 -12.16 -30.15 -7.30
C THR A 1079 -13.08 -28.94 -7.39
N LEU A 1080 -12.53 -27.74 -7.57
CA LEU A 1080 -13.29 -26.50 -7.74
C LEU A 1080 -14.16 -26.54 -9.00
N TRP A 1081 -13.60 -26.92 -10.15
CA TRP A 1081 -14.34 -26.98 -11.41
C TRP A 1081 -15.41 -28.07 -11.41
N LYS A 1082 -15.20 -29.20 -10.72
CA LYS A 1082 -16.26 -30.19 -10.45
C LYS A 1082 -17.40 -29.59 -9.64
N ARG A 1083 -17.12 -28.76 -8.65
CA ARG A 1083 -18.16 -28.03 -7.88
C ARG A 1083 -18.91 -27.04 -8.76
N HIS A 1084 -18.22 -26.28 -9.63
CA HIS A 1084 -18.87 -25.36 -10.55
C HIS A 1084 -19.83 -26.07 -11.51
N VAL A 1085 -19.39 -27.17 -12.13
CA VAL A 1085 -20.23 -28.00 -13.01
C VAL A 1085 -21.46 -28.50 -12.26
N LYS A 1086 -21.27 -29.10 -11.07
CA LYS A 1086 -22.37 -29.61 -10.25
C LYS A 1086 -23.36 -28.52 -9.84
N TYR A 1087 -22.86 -27.32 -9.50
CA TYR A 1087 -23.71 -26.19 -9.11
C TYR A 1087 -24.61 -25.75 -10.28
N LEU A 1088 -24.03 -25.58 -11.47
CA LEU A 1088 -24.76 -25.20 -12.68
C LEU A 1088 -25.78 -26.26 -13.10
N GLU A 1089 -25.42 -27.55 -13.05
CA GLU A 1089 -26.36 -28.66 -13.32
C GLU A 1089 -27.53 -28.65 -12.33
N THR A 1090 -27.23 -28.57 -11.03
CA THR A 1090 -28.27 -28.49 -9.98
C THR A 1090 -29.17 -27.27 -10.14
N TYR A 1091 -28.62 -26.14 -10.59
CA TYR A 1091 -29.41 -24.94 -10.85
C TYR A 1091 -30.34 -25.14 -12.05
N LEU A 1092 -29.84 -25.71 -13.15
CA LEU A 1092 -30.60 -25.95 -14.39
C LEU A 1092 -31.74 -26.96 -14.22
N ASP A 1093 -31.61 -27.89 -13.27
CA ASP A 1093 -32.64 -28.90 -12.97
C ASP A 1093 -33.83 -28.33 -12.16
N ARG A 1094 -33.77 -27.07 -11.71
CA ARG A 1094 -34.87 -26.45 -10.93
C ARG A 1094 -36.07 -26.17 -11.86
N PRO A 1095 -37.29 -26.57 -11.47
CA PRO A 1095 -38.46 -26.49 -12.36
C PRO A 1095 -38.87 -25.05 -12.76
N ASN A 1096 -38.49 -24.04 -11.97
CA ASN A 1096 -38.95 -22.66 -12.13
C ASN A 1096 -37.83 -21.64 -12.46
N CYS A 1097 -36.76 -22.05 -13.14
CA CYS A 1097 -35.63 -21.15 -13.46
C CYS A 1097 -35.26 -21.07 -14.95
N ALA A 1098 -36.15 -21.50 -15.85
CA ALA A 1098 -35.87 -21.55 -17.29
C ALA A 1098 -35.56 -20.17 -17.90
N ASP A 1099 -36.25 -19.13 -17.43
CA ASP A 1099 -36.06 -17.73 -17.81
C ASP A 1099 -34.68 -17.21 -17.40
N THR A 1100 -34.29 -17.47 -16.14
CA THR A 1100 -32.99 -17.10 -15.57
C THR A 1100 -31.87 -17.85 -16.27
N ALA A 1101 -32.07 -19.14 -16.55
CA ALA A 1101 -31.11 -19.97 -17.27
C ALA A 1101 -30.84 -19.44 -18.68
N ALA A 1102 -31.86 -18.95 -19.39
CA ALA A 1102 -31.72 -18.32 -20.69
C ALA A 1102 -31.04 -16.94 -20.59
N ARG A 1103 -31.47 -16.10 -19.63
CA ARG A 1103 -30.96 -14.73 -19.43
C ARG A 1103 -29.45 -14.68 -19.16
N PHE A 1104 -28.91 -15.65 -18.40
CA PHE A 1104 -27.48 -15.72 -18.07
C PHE A 1104 -26.66 -16.67 -18.94
N ASP A 1105 -27.28 -17.29 -19.95
CA ASP A 1105 -26.69 -18.36 -20.75
C ASP A 1105 -26.02 -19.44 -19.87
N LEU A 1106 -26.77 -19.96 -18.88
CA LEU A 1106 -26.23 -20.94 -17.93
C LEU A 1106 -25.82 -22.25 -18.63
N LYS A 1107 -26.43 -22.57 -19.77
CA LYS A 1107 -26.01 -23.70 -20.61
C LYS A 1107 -24.64 -23.45 -21.25
N GLY A 1108 -24.40 -22.25 -21.78
CA GLY A 1108 -23.07 -21.85 -22.28
C GLY A 1108 -22.03 -21.82 -21.17
N ARG A 1109 -22.37 -21.29 -19.98
CA ARG A 1109 -21.47 -21.33 -18.81
C ARG A 1109 -21.14 -22.76 -18.38
N LEU A 1110 -22.12 -23.67 -18.38
CA LEU A 1110 -21.91 -25.09 -18.08
C LEU A 1110 -20.98 -25.74 -19.11
N ALA A 1111 -21.16 -25.43 -20.40
CA ALA A 1111 -20.27 -25.91 -21.45
C ALA A 1111 -18.82 -25.42 -21.25
N ARG A 1112 -18.64 -24.14 -20.92
CA ARG A 1112 -17.32 -23.57 -20.57
C ARG A 1112 -16.73 -24.25 -19.34
N ALA A 1113 -17.50 -24.42 -18.26
CA ALA A 1113 -17.04 -25.07 -17.04
C ALA A 1113 -16.62 -26.53 -17.27
N LYS A 1114 -17.31 -27.27 -18.14
CA LYS A 1114 -16.93 -28.63 -18.54
C LYS A 1114 -15.65 -28.67 -19.39
N ALA A 1115 -15.48 -27.69 -20.29
CA ALA A 1115 -14.26 -27.55 -21.07
C ALA A 1115 -13.06 -27.20 -20.18
N GLU A 1116 -13.23 -26.27 -19.25
CA GLU A 1116 -12.19 -25.88 -18.30
C GLU A 1116 -11.85 -27.02 -17.34
N LEU A 1117 -12.85 -27.78 -16.85
CA LEU A 1117 -12.61 -29.00 -16.08
C LEU A 1117 -11.71 -29.99 -16.84
N THR A 1118 -11.98 -30.19 -18.13
CA THR A 1118 -11.17 -31.05 -19.00
C THR A 1118 -9.74 -30.51 -19.13
N SER A 1119 -9.59 -29.19 -19.28
CA SER A 1119 -8.28 -28.53 -19.36
C SER A 1119 -7.48 -28.69 -18.07
N VAL A 1120 -8.07 -28.41 -16.90
CA VAL A 1120 -7.35 -28.51 -15.62
C VAL A 1120 -6.97 -29.95 -15.26
N GLU A 1121 -7.73 -30.94 -15.72
CA GLU A 1121 -7.38 -32.37 -15.58
C GLU A 1121 -6.24 -32.81 -16.50
N SER A 1122 -5.84 -31.98 -17.47
CA SER A 1122 -4.84 -32.34 -18.48
C SER A 1122 -3.39 -32.21 -17.97
N PRO A 1123 -2.45 -33.02 -18.49
CA PRO A 1123 -1.02 -32.86 -18.20
C PRO A 1123 -0.44 -31.50 -18.63
N GLU A 1124 -0.97 -30.90 -19.70
CA GLU A 1124 -0.54 -29.60 -20.21
C GLU A 1124 -0.82 -28.48 -19.21
N TYR A 1125 -1.95 -28.55 -18.49
CA TYR A 1125 -2.24 -27.60 -17.41
C TYR A 1125 -1.19 -27.68 -16.30
N LEU A 1126 -0.86 -28.90 -15.84
CA LEU A 1126 0.17 -29.11 -14.82
C LEU A 1126 1.55 -28.57 -15.28
N ALA A 1127 1.93 -28.79 -16.54
CA ALA A 1127 3.14 -28.21 -17.12
C ALA A 1127 3.06 -26.68 -17.23
N GLY A 1128 1.87 -26.13 -17.43
CA GLY A 1128 1.56 -24.71 -17.41
C GLY A 1128 1.84 -24.05 -16.04
N LEU A 1129 1.60 -24.78 -14.95
CA LEU A 1129 1.83 -24.31 -13.57
C LEU A 1129 3.31 -24.19 -13.18
N GLN A 1130 4.25 -24.68 -14.00
CA GLN A 1130 5.68 -24.48 -13.77
C GLN A 1130 6.01 -22.98 -13.67
N HIS A 1131 6.79 -22.60 -12.66
CA HIS A 1131 7.13 -21.21 -12.30
C HIS A 1131 5.97 -20.40 -11.69
N THR A 1132 4.99 -21.08 -11.08
CA THR A 1132 3.98 -20.47 -10.19
C THR A 1132 4.24 -20.85 -8.73
N LEU A 1133 3.42 -20.33 -7.80
CA LEU A 1133 3.50 -20.66 -6.37
C LEU A 1133 3.00 -22.07 -6.03
N GLY A 1134 2.21 -22.69 -6.93
CA GLY A 1134 1.44 -23.90 -6.64
C GLY A 1134 0.48 -23.70 -5.46
N LEU A 1135 0.20 -24.79 -4.74
CA LEU A 1135 -0.64 -24.80 -3.55
C LEU A 1135 0.03 -25.62 -2.44
N GLN A 1136 -0.18 -25.23 -1.18
CA GLN A 1136 0.28 -26.02 -0.04
C GLN A 1136 -0.44 -27.37 0.01
N PRO A 1137 0.28 -28.51 0.05
CA PRO A 1137 -0.34 -29.78 0.38
C PRO A 1137 -0.85 -29.71 1.83
N LEU A 1138 -2.16 -29.78 2.02
CA LEU A 1138 -2.79 -29.95 3.33
C LEU A 1138 -2.87 -31.45 3.62
N ALA A 1139 -2.64 -31.86 4.87
CA ALA A 1139 -2.87 -33.25 5.27
C ALA A 1139 -4.38 -33.53 5.17
N GLU A 1140 -4.75 -34.62 4.48
CA GLU A 1140 -6.13 -35.11 4.37
C GLU A 1140 -6.68 -35.65 5.69
#